data_AF-A0A8H3C7S8-F1
#
_entry.id   AF-A0A8H3C7S8-F1
#
_cell.length_a   1.000
_cell.length_b   1.000
_cell.length_c   1.000
_cell.angle_alpha   90.00
_cell.angle_beta   90.00
_cell.angle_gamma   90.00
#
_symmetry.space_group_name_H-M   'P 1'
#
loop_
_entity.id
_entity.type
_entity.pdbx_description
1 polymer ?
#
loop_
_entity_poly.entity_id
_entity_poly.type
_entity_poly.pdbx_seq_one_letter_code
_entity_poly.pdbx_strand_id
1 'polypeptide(L)'
;MQDLKSFIYENKIPKEGSCSQRKASRPFSLFELTVNFRSHYGIVRYAASLVELIYTLFPNSIDVMEPEFANTPGPPPLLFVGPEEDFDQAEFMRCLLGQIPIEHVPAFSAQQVIIVRSESTARLLTQRLQKRCTVITLLETKGLEFDDVLLYNFFAESEAPTTSWKNILLLSAHNKDGRVQFQYKPSEAHATILPVLCYELKQLYVAITRARHRCWLWDSGRTIDAMKVFWEGLKLIKISDSLNPLCKFAASSQDLWQWDQRGKEFFSTGLYPLAQLCFERAGKGKEAAIADAYNIMTKAKAIQGADAEDALIHAAEEMETCAKSETSSNTASTLWYHAATCWHGAQDVCYASEAYCNGGFYDQAAVILFEAQEMDECLKILVLYSGRIDPVLVQRIEEVAAAHPLRERIYDNLKKLFNGNLDQCIALAHLLRLPRQIKELLQRKHSDSLAAETIEDEVLQDRLTPDDAAYCIQVAWRRAAERQAHRRRLDEFSSEGQLYEENRCSFPKVGDCVTNREVWASRLIRGPYLSIALGLQMLVAEMENYLEHIDYNLMREDLSPKRIAEIQKSNKRDKGFIMDCIAKAHECLPRSKPAKLIKSNNIGAVRIQAKNAWNILMKVKDSKTVSPRDDFKMIETLIRRGRDLVLKGYDIFKRSRHK
;
A
#
# COMPACT_ATOMS: atom_id res chain seq x y z
N MET A 1 -8.41 -14.78 -13.20
CA MET A 1 -8.32 -14.36 -11.79
C MET A 1 -9.37 -15.14 -11.04
N GLN A 2 -8.99 -16.06 -10.16
CA GLN A 2 -9.97 -16.69 -9.26
C GLN A 2 -10.52 -15.59 -8.35
N ASP A 3 -11.85 -15.51 -8.27
CA ASP A 3 -12.58 -14.55 -7.46
C ASP A 3 -12.14 -14.69 -5.99
N LEU A 4 -11.66 -13.60 -5.38
CA LEU A 4 -11.20 -13.58 -3.99
C LEU A 4 -12.32 -14.06 -3.04
N LYS A 5 -13.59 -13.80 -3.38
CA LYS A 5 -14.75 -14.28 -2.65
C LYS A 5 -14.88 -15.80 -2.77
N SER A 6 -14.74 -16.37 -3.98
CA SER A 6 -14.67 -17.83 -4.20
C SER A 6 -13.53 -18.50 -3.41
N PHE A 7 -12.33 -17.90 -3.40
CA PHE A 7 -11.18 -18.41 -2.64
C PHE A 7 -11.43 -18.38 -1.13
N ILE A 8 -12.02 -17.30 -0.59
CA ILE A 8 -12.38 -17.22 0.83
C ILE A 8 -13.49 -18.22 1.16
N TYR A 9 -14.50 -18.34 0.29
CA TYR A 9 -15.64 -19.24 0.47
C TYR A 9 -15.20 -20.71 0.51
N GLU A 10 -14.38 -21.14 -0.46
CA GLU A 10 -13.85 -22.50 -0.55
C GLU A 10 -12.89 -22.87 0.59
N ASN A 11 -12.13 -21.90 1.10
CA ASN A 11 -11.21 -22.12 2.22
C ASN A 11 -11.91 -22.06 3.59
N LYS A 12 -13.06 -21.40 3.71
CA LYS A 12 -13.80 -21.27 4.98
C LYS A 12 -14.91 -22.29 5.17
N ILE A 13 -15.30 -23.03 4.13
CA ILE A 13 -16.26 -24.13 4.25
C ILE A 13 -15.49 -25.45 4.39
N PRO A 14 -15.74 -26.24 5.45
CA PRO A 14 -15.13 -27.56 5.58
C PRO A 14 -15.54 -28.44 4.39
N LYS A 15 -14.56 -28.93 3.62
CA LYS A 15 -14.79 -29.98 2.62
C LYS A 15 -15.33 -31.21 3.35
N GLU A 16 -16.53 -31.65 3.00
CA GLU A 16 -17.16 -32.84 3.60
C GLU A 16 -16.22 -34.04 3.43
N GLY A 17 -15.86 -34.68 4.54
CA GLY A 17 -14.97 -35.85 4.51
C GLY A 17 -14.17 -36.17 5.77
N SER A 18 -14.44 -35.56 6.93
CA SER A 18 -13.76 -35.98 8.16
C SER A 18 -14.57 -35.69 9.43
N CYS A 19 -14.98 -36.80 10.05
CA CYS A 19 -15.39 -36.97 11.44
C CYS A 19 -16.76 -36.41 11.88
N SER A 20 -17.59 -37.35 12.31
CA SER A 20 -18.91 -37.20 12.91
C SER A 20 -18.96 -36.15 14.03
N GLN A 21 -20.07 -35.42 14.09
CA GLN A 21 -20.50 -34.49 15.15
C GLN A 21 -19.89 -33.08 15.20
N ARG A 22 -19.85 -32.37 14.08
CA ARG A 22 -19.90 -30.89 14.11
C ARG A 22 -21.12 -30.41 13.33
N LYS A 23 -21.98 -29.63 13.99
CA LYS A 23 -23.13 -28.97 13.34
C LYS A 23 -22.65 -28.31 12.05
N ALA A 24 -23.30 -28.61 10.93
CA ALA A 24 -23.05 -27.94 9.66
C ALA A 24 -23.00 -26.43 9.91
N SER A 25 -21.90 -25.79 9.51
CA SER A 25 -21.81 -24.33 9.53
C SER A 25 -22.98 -23.80 8.72
N ARG A 26 -23.86 -22.98 9.32
CA ARG A 26 -24.92 -22.32 8.56
C ARG A 26 -24.24 -21.53 7.43
N PRO A 27 -24.75 -21.59 6.18
CA PRO A 27 -24.24 -20.73 5.12
C PRO A 27 -24.39 -19.28 5.58
N PHE A 28 -23.35 -18.48 5.36
CA PHE A 28 -23.45 -17.04 5.56
C PHE A 28 -24.58 -16.53 4.64
N SER A 29 -25.58 -15.86 5.20
CA SER A 29 -26.61 -15.22 4.40
C SER A 29 -25.96 -14.05 3.66
N LEU A 30 -25.93 -14.14 2.33
CA LEU A 30 -25.60 -12.98 1.49
C LEU A 30 -26.70 -11.94 1.69
N PHE A 31 -26.32 -10.75 2.14
CA PHE A 31 -27.21 -9.60 2.27
C PHE A 31 -26.72 -8.52 1.30
N GLU A 32 -27.53 -8.25 0.28
CA GLU A 32 -27.21 -7.28 -0.76
C GLU A 32 -27.80 -5.92 -0.40
N LEU A 33 -26.98 -4.87 -0.51
CA LEU A 33 -27.40 -3.49 -0.28
C LEU A 33 -27.90 -2.90 -1.60
N THR A 34 -29.20 -3.05 -1.86
CA THR A 34 -29.82 -2.66 -3.13
C THR A 34 -30.43 -1.27 -3.12
N VAL A 35 -30.54 -0.63 -1.95
CA VAL A 35 -31.16 0.69 -1.80
C VAL A 35 -30.10 1.79 -1.83
N ASN A 36 -30.19 2.66 -2.82
CA ASN A 36 -29.37 3.86 -2.92
C ASN A 36 -30.06 5.02 -2.18
N PHE A 37 -29.47 5.45 -1.06
CA PHE A 37 -29.97 6.59 -0.25
C PHE A 37 -29.34 7.92 -0.64
N ARG A 38 -28.33 7.90 -1.50
CA ARG A 38 -27.52 9.06 -1.86
C ARG A 38 -28.10 9.81 -3.05
N SER A 39 -28.45 9.09 -4.10
CA SER A 39 -28.94 9.64 -5.36
C SER A 39 -30.41 9.31 -5.56
N HIS A 40 -31.15 10.16 -6.25
CA HIS A 40 -32.58 9.94 -6.52
C HIS A 40 -32.81 8.94 -7.68
N TYR A 41 -34.07 8.50 -7.84
CA TYR A 41 -34.51 7.48 -8.80
C TYR A 41 -34.02 7.70 -10.23
N GLY A 42 -34.11 8.91 -10.79
CA GLY A 42 -33.67 9.17 -12.18
C GLY A 42 -32.19 8.85 -12.47
N ILE A 43 -31.27 9.24 -11.58
CA ILE A 43 -29.83 8.95 -11.70
C ILE A 43 -29.59 7.44 -11.50
N VAL A 44 -30.18 6.87 -10.45
CA VAL A 44 -29.98 5.45 -10.10
C VAL A 44 -30.54 4.52 -11.17
N ARG A 45 -31.69 4.85 -11.76
CA ARG A 45 -32.27 4.10 -12.88
C ARG A 45 -31.37 4.12 -14.12
N TYR A 46 -30.74 5.27 -14.41
CA TYR A 46 -29.77 5.34 -15.50
C TYR A 46 -28.53 4.50 -15.19
N ALA A 47 -27.95 4.63 -13.99
CA ALA A 47 -26.81 3.83 -13.56
C ALA A 47 -27.10 2.32 -13.60
N ALA A 48 -28.26 1.89 -13.09
CA ALA A 48 -28.71 0.50 -13.12
C ALA A 48 -28.84 -0.02 -14.56
N SER A 49 -29.31 0.80 -15.51
CA SER A 49 -29.36 0.40 -16.92
C SER A 49 -27.97 0.20 -17.53
N LEU A 50 -26.95 0.93 -17.09
CA LEU A 50 -25.57 0.72 -17.53
C LEU A 50 -25.01 -0.61 -16.98
N VAL A 51 -25.33 -0.94 -15.74
CA VAL A 51 -24.98 -2.24 -15.14
C VAL A 51 -25.67 -3.39 -15.89
N GLU A 52 -26.95 -3.24 -16.23
CA GLU A 52 -27.66 -4.23 -17.05
C GLU A 52 -27.01 -4.39 -18.43
N LEU A 53 -26.61 -3.30 -19.10
CA LEU A 53 -25.86 -3.39 -20.36
C LEU A 53 -24.56 -4.19 -20.19
N ILE A 54 -23.86 -4.00 -19.07
CA ILE A 54 -22.65 -4.76 -18.77
C ILE A 54 -22.99 -6.24 -18.53
N TYR A 55 -24.07 -6.58 -17.83
CA TYR A 55 -24.51 -7.98 -17.66
C TYR A 55 -24.87 -8.65 -18.99
N THR A 56 -25.57 -7.94 -19.89
CA THR A 56 -25.98 -8.48 -21.19
C THR A 56 -24.81 -8.63 -22.17
N LEU A 57 -23.94 -7.61 -22.26
CA LEU A 57 -22.85 -7.56 -23.24
C LEU A 57 -21.58 -8.25 -22.74
N PHE A 58 -21.35 -8.26 -21.42
CA PHE A 58 -20.11 -8.72 -20.77
C PHE A 58 -20.39 -9.47 -19.45
N PRO A 59 -21.12 -10.60 -19.48
CA PRO A 59 -21.63 -11.27 -18.28
C PRO A 59 -20.57 -11.69 -17.26
N ASN A 60 -19.33 -11.93 -17.70
CA ASN A 60 -18.22 -12.36 -16.83
C ASN A 60 -17.36 -11.19 -16.31
N SER A 61 -17.78 -9.94 -16.52
CA SER A 61 -16.94 -8.77 -16.26
C SER A 61 -17.14 -8.10 -14.91
N ILE A 62 -18.26 -8.40 -14.23
CA ILE A 62 -18.65 -7.92 -12.89
C ILE A 62 -19.54 -8.98 -12.22
N ASP A 63 -19.61 -8.95 -10.88
CA ASP A 63 -20.50 -9.85 -10.12
C ASP A 63 -21.98 -9.53 -10.37
N VAL A 64 -22.80 -10.56 -10.52
CA VAL A 64 -24.25 -10.44 -10.66
C VAL A 64 -24.86 -10.18 -9.28
N MET A 65 -25.56 -9.05 -9.16
CA MET A 65 -26.24 -8.59 -7.94
C MET A 65 -27.65 -8.09 -8.30
N GLU A 66 -28.53 -8.00 -7.30
CA GLU A 66 -29.82 -7.34 -7.47
C GLU A 66 -29.64 -5.88 -7.89
N PRO A 67 -30.38 -5.41 -8.92
CA PRO A 67 -30.30 -4.02 -9.38
C PRO A 67 -30.56 -3.00 -8.28
N GLU A 68 -29.69 -1.98 -8.22
CA GLU A 68 -29.87 -0.84 -7.33
C GLU A 68 -31.16 -0.08 -7.65
N PHE A 69 -31.83 0.41 -6.61
CA PHE A 69 -32.98 1.30 -6.73
C PHE A 69 -32.94 2.41 -5.68
N ALA A 70 -33.60 3.52 -5.97
CA ALA A 70 -33.75 4.64 -5.04
C ALA A 70 -35.22 4.94 -4.77
N ASN A 71 -35.53 5.26 -3.51
CA ASN A 71 -36.88 5.58 -3.05
C ASN A 71 -37.28 7.03 -3.35
N THR A 72 -36.30 7.94 -3.42
CA THR A 72 -36.57 9.36 -3.65
C THR A 72 -36.81 9.61 -5.13
N PRO A 73 -37.96 10.18 -5.55
CA PRO A 73 -38.20 10.51 -6.95
C PRO A 73 -37.28 11.65 -7.39
N GLY A 74 -36.86 11.63 -8.66
CA GLY A 74 -36.08 12.71 -9.26
C GLY A 74 -35.89 12.51 -10.76
N PRO A 75 -35.53 13.57 -11.50
CA PRO A 75 -35.47 13.56 -12.96
C PRO A 75 -34.31 12.70 -13.48
N PRO A 76 -34.38 12.13 -14.69
CA PRO A 76 -33.22 11.53 -15.31
C PRO A 76 -32.15 12.60 -15.63
N PRO A 77 -30.88 12.20 -15.86
CA PRO A 77 -29.83 13.12 -16.30
C PRO A 77 -30.24 13.96 -17.52
N LEU A 78 -29.87 15.24 -17.52
CA LEU A 78 -30.21 16.19 -18.57
C LEU A 78 -29.05 16.29 -19.58
N LEU A 79 -29.33 15.96 -20.83
CA LEU A 79 -28.37 15.97 -21.93
C LEU A 79 -28.54 17.24 -22.78
N PHE A 80 -27.43 17.95 -22.97
CA PHE A 80 -27.27 19.03 -23.93
C PHE A 80 -26.46 18.49 -25.12
N VAL A 81 -27.02 18.57 -26.33
CA VAL A 81 -26.37 18.16 -27.57
C VAL A 81 -26.59 19.24 -28.62
N GLY A 82 -25.61 19.43 -29.49
CA GLY A 82 -25.74 20.21 -30.71
C GLY A 82 -24.84 19.66 -31.82
N PRO A 83 -24.90 20.26 -33.03
CA PRO A 83 -24.03 19.91 -34.14
C PRO A 83 -22.56 20.10 -33.75
N GLU A 84 -21.69 19.15 -34.13
CA GLU A 84 -20.28 19.13 -33.74
C GLU A 84 -19.52 20.44 -34.09
N GLU A 85 -19.93 21.10 -35.18
CA GLU A 85 -19.36 22.37 -35.66
C GLU A 85 -19.73 23.56 -34.76
N ASP A 86 -20.87 23.52 -34.07
CA ASP A 86 -21.42 24.60 -33.24
C ASP A 86 -21.28 24.33 -31.74
N PHE A 87 -20.95 23.10 -31.35
CA PHE A 87 -20.86 22.65 -29.95
C PHE A 87 -19.43 22.66 -29.41
N ASP A 88 -18.71 23.75 -29.72
CA ASP A 88 -17.32 23.92 -29.31
C ASP A 88 -17.18 24.38 -27.85
N GLN A 89 -15.93 24.51 -27.41
CA GLN A 89 -15.64 24.95 -26.05
C GLN A 89 -16.06 26.41 -25.80
N ALA A 90 -16.10 27.26 -26.82
CA ALA A 90 -16.51 28.66 -26.66
C ALA A 90 -18.02 28.75 -26.41
N GLU A 91 -18.82 27.97 -27.14
CA GLU A 91 -20.25 27.85 -26.94
C GLU A 91 -20.57 27.26 -25.57
N PHE A 92 -19.86 26.21 -25.17
CA PHE A 92 -19.99 25.66 -23.81
C PHE A 92 -19.82 26.74 -22.74
N MET A 93 -18.74 27.52 -22.83
CA MET A 93 -18.46 28.60 -21.87
C MET A 93 -19.56 29.67 -21.91
N ARG A 94 -20.02 30.06 -23.10
CA ARG A 94 -21.08 31.06 -23.27
C ARG A 94 -22.39 30.60 -22.61
N CYS A 95 -22.78 29.34 -22.81
CA CYS A 95 -23.99 28.78 -22.21
C CYS A 95 -23.85 28.55 -20.70
N LEU A 96 -22.70 28.05 -20.25
CA LEU A 96 -22.43 27.77 -18.84
C LEU A 96 -22.45 29.04 -18.01
N LEU A 97 -21.89 30.14 -18.54
CA LEU A 97 -21.84 31.43 -17.85
C LEU A 97 -23.09 32.29 -18.08
N GLY A 98 -24.07 31.82 -18.87
CA GLY A 98 -25.27 32.58 -19.19
C GLY A 98 -24.97 33.90 -19.91
N GLN A 99 -23.98 33.91 -20.81
CA GLN A 99 -23.47 35.08 -21.54
C GLN A 99 -22.82 36.17 -20.66
N ILE A 100 -22.57 35.89 -19.38
CA ILE A 100 -21.86 36.81 -18.48
C ILE A 100 -20.35 36.60 -18.65
N PRO A 101 -19.54 37.67 -18.81
CA PRO A 101 -18.08 37.55 -18.84
C PRO A 101 -17.54 36.91 -17.56
N ILE A 102 -16.61 35.97 -17.67
CA ILE A 102 -16.08 35.15 -16.56
C ILE A 102 -15.57 35.98 -15.36
N GLU A 103 -15.03 37.17 -15.61
CA GLU A 103 -14.53 38.09 -14.59
C GLU A 103 -15.62 38.57 -13.61
N HIS A 104 -16.87 38.65 -14.08
CA HIS A 104 -18.04 39.05 -13.31
C HIS A 104 -18.77 37.86 -12.68
N VAL A 105 -18.42 36.63 -13.04
CA VAL A 105 -19.08 35.43 -12.53
C VAL A 105 -18.46 35.03 -11.19
N PRO A 106 -19.23 34.89 -10.10
CA PRO A 106 -18.71 34.41 -8.83
C PRO A 106 -18.17 32.97 -8.94
N ALA A 107 -17.41 32.52 -7.93
CA ALA A 107 -17.02 31.12 -7.85
C ALA A 107 -18.27 30.22 -7.76
N PHE A 108 -18.21 29.09 -8.46
CA PHE A 108 -19.28 28.09 -8.48
C PHE A 108 -19.30 27.37 -7.14
N SER A 109 -20.41 26.74 -6.76
CA SER A 109 -20.53 26.05 -5.47
C SER A 109 -19.45 24.99 -5.25
N ALA A 110 -19.04 24.79 -3.99
CA ALA A 110 -18.13 23.72 -3.57
C ALA A 110 -18.69 22.30 -3.84
N GLN A 111 -20.00 22.19 -4.08
CA GLN A 111 -20.69 20.93 -4.36
C GLN A 111 -20.87 20.66 -5.87
N GLN A 112 -20.32 21.52 -6.73
CA GLN A 112 -20.38 21.42 -8.18
C GLN A 112 -19.06 20.94 -8.76
N VAL A 113 -19.13 20.06 -9.76
CA VAL A 113 -17.96 19.54 -10.47
C VAL A 113 -18.22 19.35 -11.95
N ILE A 114 -17.21 19.70 -12.76
CA ILE A 114 -17.12 19.28 -14.15
C ILE A 114 -16.17 18.08 -14.21
N ILE A 115 -16.70 16.95 -14.66
CA ILE A 115 -15.94 15.72 -14.87
C ILE A 115 -15.55 15.63 -16.34
N VAL A 116 -14.25 15.43 -16.58
CA VAL A 116 -13.67 15.25 -17.93
C VAL A 116 -12.92 13.93 -18.01
N ARG A 117 -12.57 13.50 -19.22
CA ARG A 117 -11.79 12.28 -19.42
C ARG A 117 -10.29 12.53 -19.35
N SER A 118 -9.80 13.52 -20.08
CA SER A 118 -8.37 13.79 -20.21
C SER A 118 -7.88 14.90 -19.26
N GLU A 119 -6.64 14.75 -18.79
CA GLU A 119 -5.98 15.79 -17.99
C GLU A 119 -5.75 17.08 -18.80
N SER A 120 -5.52 16.96 -20.12
CA SER A 120 -5.43 18.09 -21.04
C SER A 120 -6.71 18.93 -21.04
N THR A 121 -7.88 18.29 -21.14
CA THR A 121 -9.18 18.99 -21.11
C THR A 121 -9.44 19.58 -19.72
N ALA A 122 -9.05 18.88 -18.64
CA ALA A 122 -9.15 19.39 -17.28
C ALA A 122 -8.37 20.70 -17.11
N ARG A 123 -7.10 20.72 -17.54
CA ARG A 123 -6.22 21.90 -17.47
C ARG A 123 -6.77 23.06 -18.29
N LEU A 124 -7.18 22.79 -19.53
CA LEU A 124 -7.71 23.81 -20.44
C LEU A 124 -8.99 24.46 -19.90
N LEU A 125 -9.95 23.66 -19.43
CA LEU A 125 -11.19 24.18 -18.85
C LEU A 125 -10.94 24.93 -17.53
N THR A 126 -10.06 24.40 -16.67
CA THR A 126 -9.67 25.08 -15.42
C THR A 126 -9.09 26.46 -15.70
N GLN A 127 -8.24 26.59 -16.72
CA GLN A 127 -7.67 27.87 -17.14
C GLN A 127 -8.75 28.83 -17.67
N ARG A 128 -9.62 28.36 -18.57
CA ARG A 128 -10.71 29.19 -19.13
C ARG A 128 -11.73 29.64 -18.09
N LEU A 129 -12.02 28.79 -17.11
CA LEU A 129 -12.90 29.10 -15.98
C LEU A 129 -12.19 29.90 -14.89
N GLN A 130 -10.91 30.26 -15.07
CA GLN A 130 -10.10 30.99 -14.09
C GLN A 130 -10.15 30.37 -12.69
N LYS A 131 -10.11 29.02 -12.65
CA LYS A 131 -10.26 28.21 -11.43
C LYS A 131 -11.60 28.40 -10.68
N ARG A 132 -12.61 29.11 -11.22
CA ARG A 132 -13.88 29.40 -10.52
C ARG A 132 -14.78 28.19 -10.29
N CYS A 133 -14.59 27.13 -11.08
CA CYS A 133 -15.28 25.84 -10.95
C CYS A 133 -14.26 24.72 -10.75
N THR A 134 -14.63 23.70 -9.98
CA THR A 134 -13.87 22.46 -9.87
C THR A 134 -13.98 21.67 -11.17
N VAL A 135 -12.84 21.38 -11.80
CA VAL A 135 -12.75 20.52 -12.98
C VAL A 135 -11.76 19.40 -12.65
N ILE A 136 -12.21 18.16 -12.75
CA ILE A 136 -11.38 16.98 -12.43
C ILE A 136 -11.59 15.87 -13.45
N THR A 137 -10.57 15.04 -13.58
CA THR A 137 -10.67 13.82 -14.38
C THR A 137 -11.52 12.77 -13.68
N LEU A 138 -12.05 11.84 -14.45
CA LEU A 138 -12.84 10.74 -13.92
C LEU A 138 -12.07 9.90 -12.89
N LEU A 139 -10.75 9.72 -13.07
CA LEU A 139 -9.90 8.99 -12.12
C LEU A 139 -9.82 9.70 -10.75
N GLU A 140 -9.70 11.03 -10.77
CA GLU A 140 -9.60 11.86 -9.56
C GLU A 140 -10.92 11.91 -8.77
N THR A 141 -12.06 11.58 -9.39
CA THR A 141 -13.36 11.52 -8.70
C THR A 141 -13.51 10.36 -7.71
N LYS A 142 -12.51 9.47 -7.63
CA LYS A 142 -12.56 8.27 -6.80
C LYS A 142 -12.76 8.63 -5.32
N GLY A 143 -13.81 8.06 -4.72
CA GLY A 143 -14.16 8.32 -3.33
C GLY A 143 -14.82 9.68 -3.08
N LEU A 144 -15.06 10.47 -4.14
CA LEU A 144 -15.71 11.77 -4.06
C LEU A 144 -17.14 11.70 -4.61
N GLU A 145 -17.97 12.62 -4.13
CA GLU A 145 -19.37 12.78 -4.52
C GLU A 145 -19.73 14.25 -4.53
N PHE A 146 -20.67 14.61 -5.40
CA PHE A 146 -21.05 16.00 -5.66
C PHE A 146 -22.56 16.09 -5.82
N ASP A 147 -23.13 17.19 -5.35
CA ASP A 147 -24.56 17.44 -5.52
C ASP A 147 -24.89 17.62 -7.01
N ASP A 148 -24.00 18.32 -7.71
CA ASP A 148 -24.16 18.76 -9.09
C ASP A 148 -22.97 18.30 -9.93
N VAL A 149 -23.20 17.40 -10.89
CA VAL A 149 -22.16 16.87 -11.79
C VAL A 149 -22.49 17.23 -13.23
N LEU A 150 -21.53 17.85 -13.91
CA LEU A 150 -21.55 18.02 -15.36
C LEU A 150 -20.48 17.13 -15.99
N LEU A 151 -20.90 16.21 -16.85
CA LEU A 151 -20.00 15.39 -17.64
C LEU A 151 -19.74 16.10 -18.98
N TYR A 152 -18.48 16.44 -19.25
CA TYR A 152 -18.08 17.19 -20.43
C TYR A 152 -17.36 16.30 -21.43
N ASN A 153 -17.90 16.22 -22.65
CA ASN A 153 -17.33 15.54 -23.82
C ASN A 153 -16.90 14.09 -23.56
N PHE A 154 -17.69 13.34 -22.78
CA PHE A 154 -17.38 11.95 -22.46
C PHE A 154 -17.43 11.04 -23.70
N PHE A 155 -18.43 11.20 -24.56
CA PHE A 155 -18.57 10.40 -25.78
C PHE A 155 -17.69 10.93 -26.92
N ALA A 156 -17.54 12.25 -27.03
CA ALA A 156 -16.61 12.87 -27.97
C ALA A 156 -15.15 12.45 -27.71
N GLU A 157 -14.73 12.32 -26.43
CA GLU A 157 -13.39 11.84 -26.03
C GLU A 157 -13.36 10.33 -25.70
N SER A 158 -14.36 9.55 -26.11
CA SER A 158 -14.40 8.09 -25.90
C SER A 158 -13.29 7.38 -26.69
N GLU A 159 -12.58 6.45 -26.05
CA GLU A 159 -11.58 5.62 -26.74
C GLU A 159 -12.23 4.50 -27.57
N ALA A 160 -13.45 4.11 -27.22
CA ALA A 160 -14.21 3.16 -28.01
C ALA A 160 -14.70 3.82 -29.32
N PRO A 161 -14.55 3.13 -30.47
CA PRO A 161 -15.04 3.65 -31.74
C PRO A 161 -16.58 3.74 -31.73
N THR A 162 -17.14 4.67 -32.50
CA THR A 162 -18.59 4.87 -32.61
C THR A 162 -19.34 3.58 -32.98
N THR A 163 -18.72 2.70 -33.78
CA THR A 163 -19.30 1.39 -34.14
C THR A 163 -19.51 0.50 -32.92
N SER A 164 -18.58 0.49 -31.95
CA SER A 164 -18.74 -0.26 -30.70
C SER A 164 -19.93 0.23 -29.90
N TRP A 165 -20.09 1.54 -29.73
CA TRP A 165 -21.26 2.11 -29.05
C TRP A 165 -22.56 1.78 -29.77
N LYS A 166 -22.58 1.85 -31.10
CA LYS A 166 -23.75 1.49 -31.92
C LYS A 166 -24.18 0.03 -31.77
N ASN A 167 -23.31 -0.89 -31.34
CA ASN A 167 -23.71 -2.27 -31.05
C ASN A 167 -24.78 -2.36 -29.95
N ILE A 168 -24.88 -1.36 -29.06
CA ILE A 168 -25.96 -1.30 -28.05
C ILE A 168 -27.33 -1.21 -28.73
N LEU A 169 -27.43 -0.59 -29.91
CA LEU A 169 -28.68 -0.45 -30.66
C LEU A 169 -29.18 -1.78 -31.25
N LEU A 170 -28.33 -2.81 -31.27
CA LEU A 170 -28.68 -4.18 -31.67
C LEU A 170 -29.47 -4.92 -30.59
N LEU A 171 -29.57 -4.35 -29.38
CA LEU A 171 -30.35 -4.91 -28.29
C LEU A 171 -31.82 -4.50 -28.40
N SER A 172 -32.73 -5.41 -28.02
CA SER A 172 -34.09 -5.04 -27.63
C SER A 172 -34.08 -4.65 -26.16
N ALA A 173 -34.81 -3.60 -25.82
CA ALA A 173 -34.90 -3.08 -24.47
C ALA A 173 -36.36 -3.11 -24.00
N HIS A 174 -36.57 -3.66 -22.81
CA HIS A 174 -37.90 -3.80 -22.20
C HIS A 174 -37.89 -3.18 -20.80
N ASN A 175 -38.94 -2.44 -20.44
CA ASN A 175 -39.15 -2.04 -19.05
C ASN A 175 -40.02 -3.08 -18.35
N LYS A 176 -39.46 -3.71 -17.31
CA LYS A 176 -40.18 -4.64 -16.44
C LYS A 176 -40.05 -4.13 -15.00
N ASP A 177 -41.17 -3.85 -14.34
CA ASP A 177 -41.21 -3.37 -12.96
C ASP A 177 -40.34 -2.12 -12.69
N GLY A 178 -40.28 -1.20 -13.68
CA GLY A 178 -39.47 0.02 -13.60
C GLY A 178 -37.96 -0.17 -13.83
N ARG A 179 -37.52 -1.40 -14.12
CA ARG A 179 -36.15 -1.77 -14.48
C ARG A 179 -36.03 -1.98 -15.98
N VAL A 180 -34.93 -1.53 -16.57
CA VAL A 180 -34.62 -1.78 -17.99
C VAL A 180 -33.87 -3.08 -18.09
N GLN A 181 -34.32 -3.96 -18.98
CA GLN A 181 -33.66 -5.23 -19.31
C GLN A 181 -33.30 -5.23 -20.79
N PHE A 182 -32.12 -5.78 -21.12
CA PHE A 182 -31.63 -5.86 -22.49
C PHE A 182 -31.48 -7.32 -22.94
N GLN A 183 -31.87 -7.58 -24.19
CA GLN A 183 -31.72 -8.87 -24.84
C GLN A 183 -31.21 -8.68 -26.27
N TYR A 184 -30.43 -9.63 -26.78
CA TYR A 184 -30.01 -9.60 -28.18
C TYR A 184 -31.21 -9.80 -29.10
N LYS A 185 -31.30 -8.99 -30.16
CA LYS A 185 -32.25 -9.26 -31.23
C LYS A 185 -31.91 -10.60 -31.89
N PRO A 186 -32.90 -11.46 -32.19
CA PRO A 186 -32.67 -12.80 -32.73
C PRO A 186 -31.83 -12.83 -34.03
N SER A 187 -31.87 -11.76 -34.82
CA SER A 187 -31.16 -11.62 -36.10
C SER A 187 -29.70 -11.17 -35.98
N GLU A 188 -29.22 -10.77 -34.81
CA GLU A 188 -27.97 -10.01 -34.64
C GLU A 188 -27.01 -10.61 -33.59
N ALA A 189 -27.23 -11.87 -33.21
CA ALA A 189 -26.51 -12.56 -32.13
C ALA A 189 -24.99 -12.76 -32.36
N HIS A 190 -24.43 -12.32 -33.50
CA HIS A 190 -23.03 -12.54 -33.91
C HIS A 190 -22.22 -11.22 -34.02
N ALA A 191 -22.75 -10.10 -33.53
CA ALA A 191 -22.01 -8.84 -33.54
C ALA A 191 -20.78 -8.92 -32.62
N THR A 192 -19.59 -8.65 -33.18
CA THR A 192 -18.35 -8.59 -32.39
C THR A 192 -18.37 -7.37 -31.47
N ILE A 193 -18.51 -7.60 -30.16
CA ILE A 193 -18.45 -6.56 -29.15
C ILE A 193 -17.01 -6.40 -28.67
N LEU A 194 -16.45 -5.21 -28.82
CA LEU A 194 -15.08 -4.93 -28.39
C LEU A 194 -15.02 -4.75 -26.86
N PRO A 195 -14.01 -5.33 -26.16
CA PRO A 195 -13.84 -5.18 -24.72
C PRO A 195 -13.71 -3.73 -24.23
N VAL A 196 -13.22 -2.82 -25.09
CA VAL A 196 -13.13 -1.38 -24.79
C VAL A 196 -14.48 -0.78 -24.39
N LEU A 197 -15.59 -1.26 -24.96
CA LEU A 197 -16.93 -0.79 -24.59
C LEU A 197 -17.29 -1.16 -23.14
N CYS A 198 -16.81 -2.30 -22.63
CA CYS A 198 -17.01 -2.66 -21.21
C CYS A 198 -16.34 -1.65 -20.30
N TYR A 199 -15.11 -1.25 -20.63
CA TYR A 199 -14.39 -0.20 -19.90
C TYR A 199 -15.16 1.13 -19.95
N GLU A 200 -15.62 1.54 -21.14
CA GLU A 200 -16.39 2.76 -21.31
C GLU A 200 -17.70 2.78 -20.50
N LEU A 201 -18.47 1.68 -20.50
CA LEU A 201 -19.69 1.56 -19.70
C LEU A 201 -19.40 1.65 -18.20
N LYS A 202 -18.31 1.04 -17.73
CA LYS A 202 -17.86 1.14 -16.33
C LYS A 202 -17.47 2.58 -15.98
N GLN A 203 -16.75 3.27 -16.86
CA GLN A 203 -16.38 4.67 -16.66
C GLN A 203 -17.62 5.58 -16.62
N LEU A 204 -18.57 5.39 -17.54
CA LEU A 204 -19.81 6.15 -17.55
C LEU A 204 -20.63 5.91 -16.27
N TYR A 205 -20.72 4.65 -15.83
CA TYR A 205 -21.34 4.31 -14.55
C TYR A 205 -20.70 5.07 -13.38
N VAL A 206 -19.36 5.07 -13.29
CA VAL A 206 -18.64 5.82 -12.25
C VAL A 206 -18.97 7.32 -12.30
N ALA A 207 -18.95 7.92 -13.49
CA ALA A 207 -19.21 9.34 -13.71
C ALA A 207 -20.62 9.74 -13.25
N ILE A 208 -21.64 9.02 -13.72
CA ILE A 208 -23.05 9.28 -13.39
C ILE A 208 -23.30 9.10 -11.90
N THR A 209 -22.70 8.07 -11.31
CA THR A 209 -22.81 7.79 -9.87
C THR A 209 -21.93 8.71 -9.02
N ARG A 210 -21.28 9.75 -9.55
CA ARG A 210 -20.73 10.82 -8.71
C ARG A 210 -21.81 11.83 -8.27
N ALA A 211 -22.95 11.87 -8.97
CA ALA A 211 -24.01 12.85 -8.76
C ALA A 211 -25.00 12.44 -7.67
N ARG A 212 -25.26 13.33 -6.70
CA ARG A 212 -26.27 13.15 -5.65
C ARG A 212 -27.63 13.76 -6.04
N HIS A 213 -27.63 14.94 -6.66
CA HIS A 213 -28.87 15.70 -6.94
C HIS A 213 -29.10 16.03 -8.42
N ARG A 214 -28.12 16.56 -9.15
CA ARG A 214 -28.28 16.92 -10.57
C ARG A 214 -27.13 16.36 -11.39
N CYS A 215 -27.47 15.75 -12.53
CA CYS A 215 -26.50 15.19 -13.46
C CYS A 215 -26.78 15.76 -14.85
N TRP A 216 -25.80 16.47 -15.41
CA TRP A 216 -25.84 17.02 -16.74
C TRP A 216 -24.78 16.37 -17.62
N LEU A 217 -25.10 16.24 -18.90
CA LEU A 217 -24.18 15.78 -19.91
C LEU A 217 -24.10 16.87 -20.98
N TRP A 218 -22.89 17.35 -21.25
CA TRP A 218 -22.58 18.21 -22.38
C TRP A 218 -21.71 17.40 -23.33
N ASP A 219 -22.24 17.07 -24.50
CA ASP A 219 -21.53 16.21 -25.44
C ASP A 219 -21.94 16.47 -26.89
N SER A 220 -21.10 16.05 -27.82
CA SER A 220 -21.33 16.23 -29.26
C SER A 220 -20.78 15.06 -30.07
N GLY A 221 -21.19 14.99 -31.34
CA GLY A 221 -20.70 14.01 -32.29
C GLY A 221 -21.55 12.75 -32.42
N ARG A 222 -21.14 11.92 -33.38
CA ARG A 222 -21.94 10.80 -33.91
C ARG A 222 -22.29 9.72 -32.88
N THR A 223 -21.46 9.55 -31.87
CA THR A 223 -21.65 8.55 -30.82
C THR A 223 -22.83 8.93 -29.92
N ILE A 224 -22.82 10.13 -29.35
CA ILE A 224 -23.93 10.59 -28.50
C ILE A 224 -25.20 10.80 -29.31
N ASP A 225 -25.12 11.20 -30.58
CA ASP A 225 -26.29 11.29 -31.45
C ASP A 225 -27.01 9.96 -31.64
N ALA A 226 -26.27 8.86 -31.71
CA ALA A 226 -26.83 7.52 -31.79
C ALA A 226 -27.42 7.08 -30.44
N MET A 227 -26.70 7.32 -29.34
CA MET A 227 -27.10 6.85 -28.01
C MET A 227 -28.24 7.68 -27.40
N LYS A 228 -28.33 8.98 -27.70
CA LYS A 228 -29.36 9.86 -27.13
C LYS A 228 -30.76 9.40 -27.48
N VAL A 229 -31.00 9.01 -28.73
CA VAL A 229 -32.31 8.50 -29.20
C VAL A 229 -32.69 7.22 -28.45
N PHE A 230 -31.71 6.33 -28.27
CA PHE A 230 -31.91 5.06 -27.58
C PHE A 230 -32.26 5.26 -26.10
N TRP A 231 -31.47 6.06 -25.38
CA TRP A 231 -31.70 6.30 -23.95
C TRP A 231 -32.90 7.21 -23.66
N GLU A 232 -33.20 8.17 -24.54
CA GLU A 232 -34.42 9.00 -24.45
C GLU A 232 -35.68 8.16 -24.63
N GLY A 233 -35.70 7.24 -25.60
CA GLY A 233 -36.81 6.29 -25.79
C GLY A 233 -37.09 5.42 -24.55
N LEU A 234 -36.05 5.16 -23.74
CA LEU A 234 -36.14 4.42 -22.47
C LEU A 234 -36.43 5.32 -21.25
N LYS A 235 -36.52 6.64 -21.48
CA LYS A 235 -36.66 7.69 -20.44
C LYS A 235 -35.52 7.64 -19.42
N LEU A 236 -34.32 7.27 -19.87
CA LEU A 236 -33.11 7.19 -19.04
C LEU A 236 -32.36 8.52 -19.00
N ILE A 237 -32.56 9.36 -20.01
CA ILE A 237 -32.10 10.74 -20.09
C ILE A 237 -33.27 11.65 -20.45
N LYS A 238 -33.10 12.95 -20.24
CA LYS A 238 -33.94 14.00 -20.84
C LYS A 238 -33.07 14.84 -21.76
N ILE A 239 -33.52 15.08 -22.99
CA ILE A 239 -32.83 16.01 -23.90
C ILE A 239 -33.33 17.44 -23.60
N SER A 240 -32.42 18.41 -23.60
CA SER A 240 -32.75 19.81 -23.43
C SER A 240 -32.98 20.47 -24.79
N ASP A 241 -34.17 21.02 -25.02
CA ASP A 241 -34.51 21.78 -26.25
C ASP A 241 -33.81 23.15 -26.32
N SER A 242 -33.20 23.59 -25.22
CA SER A 242 -32.48 24.86 -25.09
C SER A 242 -31.24 24.67 -24.25
N LEU A 243 -30.19 25.46 -24.52
CA LEU A 243 -28.97 25.48 -23.72
C LEU A 243 -29.08 26.40 -22.49
N ASN A 244 -30.14 27.21 -22.39
CA ASN A 244 -30.37 28.13 -21.28
C ASN A 244 -30.34 27.48 -19.88
N PRO A 245 -30.83 26.24 -19.68
CA PRO A 245 -30.74 25.59 -18.36
C PRO A 245 -29.31 25.31 -17.90
N LEU A 246 -28.30 25.36 -18.78
CA LEU A 246 -26.91 25.08 -18.43
C LEU A 246 -26.35 26.10 -17.44
N CYS A 247 -26.73 27.37 -17.55
CA CYS A 247 -26.26 28.41 -16.63
C CYS A 247 -26.69 28.17 -15.18
N LYS A 248 -27.72 27.33 -14.94
CA LYS A 248 -28.12 26.90 -13.59
C LYS A 248 -27.08 26.03 -12.90
N PHE A 249 -26.11 25.50 -13.66
CA PHE A 249 -24.93 24.82 -13.11
C PHE A 249 -23.99 25.81 -12.43
N ALA A 250 -23.81 27.02 -12.96
CA ALA A 250 -22.90 28.04 -12.43
C ALA A 250 -23.44 28.76 -11.18
N ALA A 251 -24.22 28.06 -10.35
CA ALA A 251 -24.76 28.64 -9.13
C ALA A 251 -23.64 28.81 -8.09
N SER A 252 -23.47 30.02 -7.58
CA SER A 252 -22.48 30.29 -6.54
C SER A 252 -22.97 29.86 -5.17
N SER A 253 -22.01 29.56 -4.29
CA SER A 253 -22.26 29.40 -2.85
C SER A 253 -21.29 30.31 -2.09
N GLN A 254 -21.84 31.14 -1.21
CA GLN A 254 -21.07 31.96 -0.26
C GLN A 254 -20.86 31.25 1.08
N ASP A 255 -21.25 29.97 1.17
CA ASP A 255 -21.12 29.19 2.39
C ASP A 255 -19.67 28.77 2.61
N LEU A 256 -18.97 29.53 3.45
CA LEU A 256 -17.57 29.28 3.81
C LEU A 256 -17.39 27.90 4.46
N TRP A 257 -18.40 27.39 5.18
CA TRP A 257 -18.31 26.08 5.82
C TRP A 257 -18.33 24.96 4.78
N GLN A 258 -19.13 25.08 3.71
CA GLN A 258 -19.11 24.12 2.61
C GLN A 258 -17.74 24.07 1.93
N TRP A 259 -17.09 25.21 1.73
CA TRP A 259 -15.73 25.29 1.19
C TRP A 259 -14.71 24.63 2.12
N ASP A 260 -14.80 24.86 3.43
CA ASP A 260 -13.92 24.21 4.42
C ASP A 260 -14.08 22.68 4.42
N GLN A 261 -15.33 22.17 4.44
CA GLN A 261 -15.59 20.73 4.36
C GLN A 261 -15.05 20.13 3.07
N ARG A 262 -15.31 20.77 1.92
CA ARG A 262 -14.83 20.30 0.63
C ARG A 262 -13.30 20.33 0.54
N GLY A 263 -12.66 21.35 1.11
CA GLY A 263 -11.21 21.43 1.22
C GLY A 263 -10.61 20.26 2.01
N LYS A 264 -11.23 19.90 3.15
CA LYS A 264 -10.83 18.72 3.95
C LYS A 264 -10.98 17.41 3.19
N GLU A 265 -12.07 17.25 2.46
CA GLU A 265 -12.28 16.07 1.60
C GLU A 265 -11.17 15.97 0.54
N PHE A 266 -10.93 17.03 -0.24
CA PHE A 266 -9.87 17.04 -1.25
C PHE A 266 -8.48 16.83 -0.68
N PHE A 267 -8.20 17.39 0.50
CA PHE A 267 -6.93 17.20 1.18
C PHE A 267 -6.73 15.72 1.56
N SER A 268 -7.76 15.08 2.11
CA SER A 268 -7.71 13.66 2.50
C SER A 268 -7.54 12.70 1.32
N THR A 269 -8.00 13.09 0.12
CA THR A 269 -7.82 12.31 -1.11
C THR A 269 -6.54 12.65 -1.87
N GLY A 270 -5.70 13.56 -1.37
CA GLY A 270 -4.45 13.96 -2.00
C GLY A 270 -4.59 14.96 -3.15
N LEU A 271 -5.77 15.55 -3.35
CA LEU A 271 -6.03 16.57 -4.37
C LEU A 271 -5.68 17.97 -3.84
N TYR A 272 -4.41 18.14 -3.46
CA TYR A 272 -3.92 19.32 -2.75
C TYR A 272 -4.16 20.66 -3.46
N PRO A 273 -4.01 20.80 -4.79
CA PRO A 273 -4.33 22.06 -5.48
C PRO A 273 -5.80 22.50 -5.33
N LEU A 274 -6.73 21.53 -5.30
CA LEU A 274 -8.15 21.82 -5.12
C LEU A 274 -8.47 22.12 -3.66
N ALA A 275 -7.82 21.40 -2.74
CA ALA A 275 -7.92 21.66 -1.31
C ALA A 275 -7.48 23.08 -0.96
N GLN A 276 -6.32 23.51 -1.47
CA GLN A 276 -5.81 24.87 -1.31
C GLN A 276 -6.85 25.91 -1.74
N LEU A 277 -7.38 25.80 -2.97
CA LEU A 277 -8.37 26.74 -3.50
C LEU A 277 -9.65 26.78 -2.65
N CYS A 278 -10.09 25.63 -2.13
CA CYS A 278 -11.24 25.57 -1.24
C CYS A 278 -10.96 26.27 0.10
N PHE A 279 -9.78 26.06 0.70
CA PHE A 279 -9.39 26.73 1.92
C PHE A 279 -9.21 28.25 1.75
N GLU A 280 -8.63 28.70 0.64
CA GLU A 280 -8.56 30.13 0.29
C GLU A 280 -9.96 30.75 0.25
N ARG A 281 -10.92 30.07 -0.41
CA ARG A 281 -12.32 30.51 -0.47
C ARG A 281 -13.03 30.48 0.88
N ALA A 282 -12.68 29.54 1.74
CA ALA A 282 -13.18 29.46 3.11
C ALA A 282 -12.56 30.51 4.06
N GLY A 283 -11.59 31.30 3.60
CA GLY A 283 -10.83 32.23 4.45
C GLY A 283 -9.84 31.54 5.39
N LYS A 284 -9.46 30.29 5.07
CA LYS A 284 -8.60 29.41 5.85
C LYS A 284 -7.16 29.45 5.34
N GLY A 285 -6.50 30.59 5.52
CA GLY A 285 -5.16 30.85 4.97
C GLY A 285 -4.08 29.86 5.45
N LYS A 286 -4.15 29.39 6.70
CA LYS A 286 -3.21 28.41 7.24
C LYS A 286 -3.38 27.04 6.57
N GLU A 287 -4.61 26.57 6.49
CA GLU A 287 -4.95 25.30 5.84
C GLU A 287 -4.65 25.34 4.34
N ALA A 288 -4.83 26.49 3.69
CA ALA A 288 -4.41 26.71 2.31
C ALA A 288 -2.90 26.60 2.12
N ALA A 289 -2.10 27.23 2.99
CA ALA A 289 -0.64 27.13 2.95
C ALA A 289 -0.17 25.68 3.17
N ILE A 290 -0.79 24.96 4.11
CA ILE A 290 -0.50 23.53 4.32
C ILE A 290 -0.83 22.73 3.05
N ALA A 291 -2.00 22.93 2.44
CA ALA A 291 -2.35 22.26 1.19
C ALA A 291 -1.33 22.55 0.08
N ASP A 292 -0.86 23.78 -0.05
CA ASP A 292 0.16 24.11 -1.05
C ASP A 292 1.51 23.44 -0.73
N ALA A 293 1.95 23.41 0.53
CA ALA A 293 3.17 22.70 0.93
C ALA A 293 3.12 21.21 0.58
N TYR A 294 1.97 20.54 0.77
CA TYR A 294 1.77 19.15 0.35
C TYR A 294 1.75 18.98 -1.18
N ASN A 295 1.20 19.94 -1.92
CA ASN A 295 1.25 19.97 -3.38
C ASN A 295 2.69 20.08 -3.88
N ILE A 296 3.48 21.00 -3.32
CA ILE A 296 4.90 21.20 -3.61
C ILE A 296 5.68 19.92 -3.31
N MET A 297 5.50 19.32 -2.14
CA MET A 297 6.12 18.03 -1.79
C MET A 297 5.78 16.93 -2.81
N THR A 298 4.52 16.81 -3.21
CA THR A 298 4.07 15.76 -4.14
C THR A 298 4.73 15.94 -5.51
N LYS A 299 4.85 17.19 -5.99
CA LYS A 299 5.57 17.51 -7.22
C LYS A 299 7.06 17.22 -7.10
N ALA A 300 7.70 17.66 -6.01
CA ALA A 300 9.11 17.43 -5.75
C ALA A 300 9.46 15.93 -5.76
N LYS A 301 8.65 15.10 -5.10
CA LYS A 301 8.82 13.63 -5.07
C LYS A 301 8.61 12.94 -6.42
N ALA A 302 7.97 13.60 -7.38
CA ALA A 302 7.79 13.06 -8.73
C ALA A 302 8.93 13.42 -9.68
N ILE A 303 9.75 14.42 -9.35
CA ILE A 303 10.91 14.84 -10.15
C ILE A 303 12.03 13.80 -10.01
N GLN A 304 12.71 13.51 -11.13
CA GLN A 304 13.90 12.65 -11.17
C GLN A 304 15.07 13.43 -11.78
N GLY A 305 16.28 13.20 -11.28
CA GLY A 305 17.49 13.85 -11.79
C GLY A 305 17.99 14.99 -10.92
N ALA A 306 18.81 15.88 -11.50
CA ALA A 306 19.53 16.93 -10.76
C ALA A 306 18.60 17.94 -10.07
N ASP A 307 17.45 18.26 -10.67
CA ASP A 307 16.50 19.25 -10.12
C ASP A 307 15.68 18.70 -8.94
N ALA A 308 15.80 17.40 -8.62
CA ALA A 308 15.03 16.77 -7.55
C ALA A 308 15.47 17.24 -6.16
N GLU A 309 16.76 17.49 -5.97
CA GLU A 309 17.33 17.93 -4.69
C GLU A 309 16.78 19.31 -4.31
N ASP A 310 16.95 20.32 -5.17
CA ASP A 310 16.45 21.69 -4.95
C ASP A 310 14.93 21.73 -4.73
N ALA A 311 14.17 20.92 -5.48
CA ALA A 311 12.72 20.84 -5.32
C ALA A 311 12.32 20.25 -3.96
N LEU A 312 13.06 19.27 -3.45
CA LEU A 312 12.83 18.67 -2.14
C LEU A 312 13.23 19.61 -1.01
N ILE A 313 14.31 20.37 -1.17
CA ILE A 313 14.72 21.43 -0.24
C ILE A 313 13.61 22.46 -0.10
N HIS A 314 13.12 23.01 -1.23
CA HIS A 314 12.02 23.97 -1.23
C HIS A 314 10.75 23.40 -0.58
N ALA A 315 10.42 22.12 -0.87
CA ALA A 315 9.28 21.46 -0.24
C ALA A 315 9.44 21.35 1.29
N ALA A 316 10.66 21.07 1.77
CA ALA A 316 10.95 20.98 3.18
C ALA A 316 10.78 22.33 3.88
N GLU A 317 11.35 23.40 3.32
CA GLU A 317 11.27 24.77 3.86
C GLU A 317 9.82 25.27 4.00
N GLU A 318 8.98 25.02 3.00
CA GLU A 318 7.56 25.36 3.04
C GLU A 318 6.81 24.59 4.14
N MET A 319 7.14 23.30 4.31
CA MET A 319 6.55 22.47 5.36
C MET A 319 6.98 22.93 6.76
N GLU A 320 8.25 23.30 6.94
CA GLU A 320 8.73 23.85 8.21
C GLU A 320 8.07 25.19 8.54
N THR A 321 7.90 26.05 7.54
CA THR A 321 7.23 27.35 7.69
C THR A 321 5.79 27.15 8.16
N CYS A 322 5.08 26.20 7.54
CA CYS A 322 3.75 25.79 7.99
C CYS A 322 3.80 25.24 9.43
N ALA A 323 4.73 24.34 9.74
CA ALA A 323 4.87 23.70 11.04
C ALA A 323 5.14 24.71 12.18
N LYS A 324 5.99 25.71 11.93
CA LYS A 324 6.32 26.78 12.90
C LYS A 324 5.12 27.68 13.21
N SER A 325 4.21 27.86 12.26
CA SER A 325 3.01 28.69 12.41
C SER A 325 1.78 27.95 12.97
N GLU A 326 1.90 26.62 13.13
CA GLU A 326 0.81 25.74 13.51
C GLU A 326 0.63 25.68 15.03
N THR A 327 -0.63 25.76 15.45
CA THR A 327 -1.02 25.75 16.87
C THR A 327 -1.30 24.34 17.39
N SER A 328 -1.74 23.43 16.52
CA SER A 328 -2.00 22.03 16.85
C SER A 328 -0.68 21.26 16.92
N SER A 329 -0.34 20.75 18.11
CA SER A 329 0.89 19.95 18.30
C SER A 329 0.94 18.71 17.39
N ASN A 330 -0.20 18.06 17.14
CA ASN A 330 -0.26 16.89 16.26
C ASN A 330 -0.03 17.27 14.79
N THR A 331 -0.66 18.35 14.32
CA THR A 331 -0.52 18.82 12.94
C THR A 331 0.90 19.33 12.69
N ALA A 332 1.45 20.11 13.62
CA ALA A 332 2.83 20.57 13.58
C ALA A 332 3.80 19.38 13.53
N SER A 333 3.61 18.37 14.38
CA SER A 333 4.41 17.14 14.37
C SER A 333 4.37 16.43 13.01
N THR A 334 3.19 16.27 12.40
CA THR A 334 3.08 15.67 11.06
C THR A 334 3.77 16.51 9.97
N LEU A 335 3.70 17.84 10.03
CA LEU A 335 4.38 18.71 9.07
C LEU A 335 5.90 18.61 9.22
N TRP A 336 6.40 18.59 10.45
CA TRP A 336 7.82 18.37 10.75
C TRP A 336 8.32 17.01 10.26
N TYR A 337 7.52 15.96 10.43
CA TYR A 337 7.83 14.64 9.86
C TYR A 337 8.00 14.72 8.34
N HIS A 338 7.06 15.36 7.64
CA HIS A 338 7.15 15.44 6.18
C HIS A 338 8.30 16.33 5.70
N ALA A 339 8.57 17.45 6.38
CA ALA A 339 9.75 18.27 6.14
C ALA A 339 11.04 17.44 6.27
N ALA A 340 11.16 16.65 7.34
CA ALA A 340 12.30 15.77 7.56
C ALA A 340 12.43 14.70 6.46
N THR A 341 11.32 14.14 5.95
CA THR A 341 11.38 13.21 4.81
C THR A 341 11.85 13.88 3.51
N CYS A 342 11.54 15.16 3.31
CA CYS A 342 12.02 15.91 2.16
C CYS A 342 13.51 16.22 2.28
N TRP A 343 13.98 16.73 3.42
CA TRP A 343 15.40 16.94 3.69
C TRP A 343 16.22 15.65 3.53
N HIS A 344 15.71 14.53 4.06
CA HIS A 344 16.37 13.24 3.91
C HIS A 344 16.43 12.80 2.44
N GLY A 345 15.36 13.03 1.68
CA GLY A 345 15.33 12.78 0.24
C GLY A 345 16.32 13.65 -0.55
N ALA A 346 16.56 14.88 -0.09
CA ALA A 346 17.57 15.80 -0.62
C ALA A 346 19.00 15.46 -0.15
N GLN A 347 19.20 14.35 0.58
CA GLN A 347 20.49 13.93 1.14
C GLN A 347 21.09 14.87 2.19
N ASP A 348 20.31 15.83 2.72
CA ASP A 348 20.72 16.66 3.84
C ASP A 348 20.28 16.04 5.17
N VAL A 349 21.18 15.26 5.76
CA VAL A 349 20.90 14.47 6.97
C VAL A 349 20.81 15.37 8.21
N CYS A 350 21.53 16.49 8.24
CA CYS A 350 21.56 17.40 9.38
C CYS A 350 20.21 18.11 9.54
N TYR A 351 19.71 18.75 8.48
CA TYR A 351 18.40 19.39 8.52
C TYR A 351 17.27 18.36 8.68
N ALA A 352 17.38 17.18 8.06
CA ALA A 352 16.42 16.11 8.28
C ALA A 352 16.32 15.70 9.76
N SER A 353 17.46 15.59 10.44
CA SER A 353 17.52 15.22 11.84
C SER A 353 16.93 16.29 12.76
N GLU A 354 17.25 17.55 12.49
CA GLU A 354 16.68 18.68 13.21
C GLU A 354 15.15 18.72 13.05
N ALA A 355 14.65 18.59 11.82
CA ALA A 355 13.22 18.54 11.55
C ALA A 355 12.52 17.36 12.26
N TYR A 356 13.12 16.16 12.28
CA TYR A 356 12.58 15.04 13.06
C TYR A 356 12.56 15.34 14.56
N CYS A 357 13.60 15.99 15.11
CA CYS A 357 13.63 16.38 16.52
C CYS A 357 12.53 17.41 16.85
N ASN A 358 12.33 18.41 15.99
CA ASN A 358 11.25 19.40 16.14
C ASN A 358 9.87 18.75 16.08
N GLY A 359 9.71 17.69 15.28
CA GLY A 359 8.51 16.88 15.21
C GLY A 359 8.30 15.89 16.37
N GLY A 360 9.31 15.69 17.24
CA GLY A 360 9.30 14.72 18.33
C GLY A 360 9.66 13.28 17.94
N PHE A 361 10.19 13.08 16.74
CA PHE A 361 10.60 11.77 16.19
C PHE A 361 12.08 11.47 16.45
N TYR A 362 12.49 11.49 17.72
CA TYR A 362 13.90 11.36 18.13
C TYR A 362 14.53 10.02 17.70
N ASP A 363 13.75 8.93 17.66
CA ASP A 363 14.20 7.63 17.16
C ASP A 363 14.69 7.73 15.72
N GLN A 364 13.91 8.36 14.84
CA GLN A 364 14.26 8.50 13.44
C GLN A 364 15.42 9.47 13.24
N ALA A 365 15.45 10.59 13.97
CA ALA A 365 16.54 11.54 13.95
C ALA A 365 17.89 10.88 14.29
N ALA A 366 17.92 10.05 15.35
CA ALA A 366 19.11 9.31 15.74
C ALA A 366 19.52 8.26 14.69
N VAL A 367 18.55 7.54 14.13
CA VAL A 367 18.81 6.49 13.11
C VAL A 367 19.41 7.08 11.84
N ILE A 368 18.87 8.18 11.30
CA ILE A 368 19.39 8.73 10.04
C ILE A 368 20.82 9.26 10.18
N LEU A 369 21.15 9.88 11.32
CA LEU A 369 22.52 10.34 11.59
C LEU A 369 23.46 9.15 11.80
N PHE A 370 22.99 8.12 12.50
CA PHE A 370 23.76 6.90 12.71
C PHE A 370 24.08 6.20 11.38
N GLU A 371 23.10 6.07 10.48
CA GLU A 371 23.27 5.47 9.16
C GLU A 371 24.18 6.31 8.25
N ALA A 372 24.12 7.63 8.38
CA ALA A 372 25.02 8.57 7.70
C ALA A 372 26.43 8.64 8.31
N GLN A 373 26.68 7.96 9.43
CA GLN A 373 27.93 8.01 10.20
C GLN A 373 28.24 9.36 10.84
N GLU A 374 27.25 10.24 10.98
CA GLU A 374 27.32 11.51 11.70
C GLU A 374 27.20 11.27 13.21
N MET A 375 28.24 10.64 13.77
CA MET A 375 28.22 10.12 15.15
C MET A 375 28.10 11.21 16.21
N ASP A 376 28.71 12.37 16.01
CA ASP A 376 28.71 13.44 17.01
C ASP A 376 27.31 14.03 17.21
N GLU A 377 26.60 14.31 16.11
CA GLU A 377 25.20 14.76 16.19
C GLU A 377 24.27 13.65 16.70
N CYS A 378 24.50 12.39 16.28
CA CYS A 378 23.74 11.25 16.76
C CYS A 378 23.84 11.10 18.29
N LEU A 379 25.04 11.22 18.84
CA LEU A 379 25.28 11.16 20.28
C LEU A 379 24.63 12.32 21.03
N LYS A 380 24.59 13.54 20.46
CA LYS A 380 23.87 14.66 21.09
C LYS A 380 22.38 14.36 21.24
N ILE A 381 21.75 13.73 20.24
CA ILE A 381 20.34 13.34 20.31
C ILE A 381 20.13 12.31 21.41
N LEU A 382 20.99 11.29 21.50
CA LEU A 382 20.90 10.28 22.56
C LEU A 382 21.07 10.90 23.95
N VAL A 383 22.03 11.81 24.13
CA VAL A 383 22.23 12.52 25.40
C VAL A 383 20.99 13.32 25.81
N LEU A 384 20.39 14.05 24.86
CA LEU A 384 19.27 14.95 25.15
C LEU A 384 17.92 14.22 25.27
N TYR A 385 17.73 13.14 24.53
CA TYR A 385 16.42 12.52 24.32
C TYR A 385 16.36 11.01 24.58
N SER A 386 17.40 10.38 25.14
CA SER A 386 17.41 8.93 25.46
C SER A 386 16.17 8.42 26.20
N GLY A 387 15.62 9.20 27.15
CA GLY A 387 14.39 8.85 27.87
C GLY A 387 13.11 8.82 27.02
N ARG A 388 13.17 9.35 25.79
CA ARG A 388 12.07 9.38 24.82
C ARG A 388 12.32 8.48 23.61
N ILE A 389 13.45 7.80 23.56
CA ILE A 389 13.86 6.88 22.48
C ILE A 389 13.68 5.44 22.98
N ASP A 390 13.43 4.48 22.08
CA ASP A 390 13.39 3.05 22.47
C ASP A 390 14.73 2.65 23.12
N PRO A 391 14.74 2.18 24.38
CA PRO A 391 15.99 1.83 25.08
C PRO A 391 16.81 0.76 24.36
N VAL A 392 16.18 -0.12 23.56
CA VAL A 392 16.89 -1.11 22.75
C VAL A 392 17.63 -0.43 21.59
N LEU A 393 17.01 0.58 20.98
CA LEU A 393 17.63 1.38 19.94
C LEU A 393 18.77 2.22 20.50
N VAL A 394 18.55 2.88 21.65
CA VAL A 394 19.60 3.61 22.38
C VAL A 394 20.80 2.71 22.61
N GLN A 395 20.63 1.54 23.25
CA GLN A 395 21.73 0.62 23.53
C GLN A 395 22.48 0.19 22.25
N ARG A 396 21.75 -0.12 21.18
CA ARG A 396 22.35 -0.55 19.92
C ARG A 396 23.16 0.57 19.25
N ILE A 397 22.64 1.80 19.25
CA ILE A 397 23.34 2.95 18.70
C ILE A 397 24.54 3.26 19.61
N GLU A 398 24.40 3.25 20.93
CA GLU A 398 25.49 3.48 21.89
C GLU A 398 26.65 2.50 21.68
N GLU A 399 26.39 1.19 21.56
CA GLU A 399 27.44 0.17 21.36
C GLU A 399 28.32 0.44 20.13
N VAL A 400 27.75 1.05 19.08
CA VAL A 400 28.44 1.31 17.82
C VAL A 400 28.94 2.76 17.72
N ALA A 401 28.10 3.74 18.10
CA ALA A 401 28.39 5.16 18.08
C ALA A 401 29.43 5.56 19.11
N ALA A 402 29.42 4.94 20.31
CA ALA A 402 30.44 5.21 21.31
C ALA A 402 31.84 4.70 20.90
N ALA A 403 31.94 3.76 19.96
CA ALA A 403 33.22 3.23 19.49
C ALA A 403 34.08 4.28 18.76
N HIS A 404 33.47 5.22 18.04
CA HIS A 404 34.18 6.26 17.28
C HIS A 404 34.84 7.32 18.19
N PRO A 405 34.11 8.02 19.09
CA PRO A 405 34.73 8.94 20.04
C PRO A 405 35.75 8.26 20.96
N LEU A 406 35.55 6.99 21.31
CA LEU A 406 36.52 6.20 22.06
C LEU A 406 37.83 6.00 21.31
N ARG A 407 37.79 5.87 19.98
CA ARG A 407 39.01 5.78 19.15
C ARG A 407 39.69 7.14 19.01
N GLU A 408 38.89 8.20 18.77
CA GLU A 408 39.34 9.59 18.60
C GLU A 408 39.69 10.30 19.92
N ARG A 409 39.49 9.65 21.08
CA ARG A 409 39.81 10.16 22.43
C ARG A 409 38.99 11.40 22.82
N ILE A 410 37.76 11.50 22.31
CA ILE A 410 36.78 12.54 22.62
C ILE A 410 35.85 12.01 23.72
N TYR A 411 36.16 12.32 24.97
CA TYR A 411 35.52 11.67 26.13
C TYR A 411 34.38 12.47 26.78
N ASP A 412 34.20 13.74 26.44
CA ASP A 412 33.20 14.60 27.11
C ASP A 412 31.76 14.23 26.71
N ASN A 413 31.53 13.90 25.43
CA ASN A 413 30.24 13.41 24.95
C ASN A 413 29.94 12.00 25.48
N LEU A 414 30.97 11.15 25.61
CA LEU A 414 30.84 9.81 26.20
C LEU A 414 30.45 9.86 27.68
N LYS A 415 31.06 10.76 28.47
CA LYS A 415 30.73 10.94 29.88
C LYS A 415 29.27 11.38 30.06
N LYS A 416 28.75 12.24 29.17
CA LYS A 416 27.33 12.64 29.18
C LYS A 416 26.40 11.51 28.75
N LEU A 417 26.77 10.74 27.71
CA LEU A 417 25.98 9.63 27.18
C LEU A 417 25.69 8.57 28.25
N PHE A 418 26.71 8.18 29.01
CA PHE A 418 26.58 7.17 30.06
C PHE A 418 26.24 7.76 31.43
N ASN A 419 25.65 8.97 31.50
CA ASN A 419 25.27 9.64 32.75
C ASN A 419 26.40 9.71 33.79
N GLY A 420 27.64 9.94 33.35
CA GLY A 420 28.83 9.97 34.19
C GLY A 420 29.42 8.60 34.55
N ASN A 421 28.78 7.49 34.15
CA ASN A 421 29.25 6.15 34.42
C ASN A 421 30.40 5.73 33.48
N LEU A 422 31.62 6.08 33.90
CA LEU A 422 32.85 5.70 33.20
C LEU A 422 33.07 4.18 33.10
N ASP A 423 32.41 3.35 33.91
CA ASP A 423 32.60 1.89 33.85
C ASP A 423 32.05 1.27 32.57
N GLN A 424 31.00 1.83 31.99
CA GLN A 424 30.48 1.38 30.70
C GLN A 424 31.43 1.77 29.55
N CYS A 425 32.03 2.96 29.59
CA CYS A 425 33.09 3.37 28.66
C CYS A 425 34.30 2.44 28.74
N ILE A 426 34.73 2.10 29.96
CA ILE A 426 35.88 1.23 30.20
C ILE A 426 35.59 -0.19 29.68
N ALA A 427 34.41 -0.75 29.96
CA ALA A 427 33.99 -2.05 29.46
C ALA A 427 33.97 -2.10 27.92
N LEU A 428 33.46 -1.05 27.27
CA LEU A 428 33.46 -0.93 25.81
C LEU A 428 34.89 -0.82 25.26
N ALA A 429 35.77 -0.03 25.90
CA ALA A 429 37.18 0.08 25.52
C ALA A 429 37.94 -1.27 25.62
N HIS A 430 37.62 -2.08 26.63
CA HIS A 430 38.11 -3.45 26.77
C HIS A 430 37.60 -4.36 25.65
N LEU A 431 36.32 -4.28 25.30
CA LEU A 431 35.71 -5.07 24.23
C LEU A 431 36.31 -4.73 22.86
N LEU A 432 36.61 -3.45 22.63
CA LEU A 432 37.26 -2.93 21.41
C LEU A 432 38.79 -3.08 21.41
N ARG A 433 39.39 -3.56 22.50
CA ARG A 433 40.85 -3.75 22.67
C ARG A 433 41.67 -2.48 22.47
N LEU A 434 41.29 -1.39 23.14
CA LEU A 434 41.94 -0.08 23.07
C LEU A 434 42.77 0.23 24.34
N PRO A 435 44.00 -0.31 24.49
CA PRO A 435 44.77 -0.28 25.74
C PRO A 435 45.20 1.12 26.19
N ARG A 436 45.42 2.05 25.25
CA ARG A 436 45.80 3.43 25.58
C ARG A 436 44.62 4.19 26.18
N GLN A 437 43.44 4.04 25.58
CA GLN A 437 42.22 4.72 26.01
C GLN A 437 41.66 4.14 27.31
N ILE A 438 41.81 2.82 27.54
CA ILE A 438 41.53 2.20 28.85
C ILE A 438 42.34 2.88 29.95
N LYS A 439 43.65 3.10 29.73
CA LYS A 439 44.52 3.76 30.70
C LYS A 439 44.06 5.19 31.00
N GLU A 440 43.66 5.95 29.98
CA GLU A 440 43.19 7.33 30.14
C GLU A 440 41.84 7.43 30.85
N LEU A 441 40.89 6.54 30.53
CA LEU A 441 39.59 6.47 31.19
C LEU A 441 39.74 6.07 32.66
N LEU A 442 40.64 5.14 32.98
CA LEU A 442 40.96 4.78 34.36
C LEU A 442 41.62 5.93 35.13
N GLN A 443 42.52 6.70 34.48
CA GLN A 443 43.11 7.89 35.07
C GLN A 443 42.06 8.98 35.36
N ARG A 444 41.11 9.21 34.43
CA ARG A 444 39.99 10.14 34.64
C ARG A 444 39.04 9.66 35.72
N LYS A 445 38.73 8.36 35.79
CA LYS A 445 37.95 7.77 36.88
C LYS A 445 38.64 7.99 38.23
N HIS A 446 39.96 7.82 38.31
CA HIS A 446 40.73 8.13 39.52
C HIS A 446 40.74 9.62 39.86
N SER A 447 40.70 10.50 38.86
CA SER A 447 40.62 11.95 39.02
C SER A 447 39.26 12.38 39.59
N ASP A 448 38.17 11.82 39.04
CA ASP A 448 36.79 12.06 39.47
C ASP A 448 36.50 11.42 40.84
N SER A 449 37.09 10.25 41.13
CA SER A 449 37.00 9.57 42.44
C SER A 449 37.65 10.38 43.57
N LEU A 450 38.71 11.15 43.28
CA LEU A 450 39.31 12.05 44.27
C LEU A 450 38.44 13.31 44.55
N ALA A 451 37.55 13.65 43.62
CA ALA A 451 36.60 14.76 43.77
C ALA A 451 35.26 14.33 44.41
N ALA A 452 34.97 13.02 44.41
CA ALA A 452 33.69 12.45 44.86
C ALA A 452 33.73 11.85 46.29
N GLU A 453 34.82 12.02 47.06
CA GLU A 453 34.91 11.62 48.49
C GLU A 453 34.03 12.46 49.43
N THR A 454 32.90 12.97 48.96
CA THR A 454 31.81 13.50 49.79
C THR A 454 30.49 13.21 49.08
N ILE A 455 29.89 12.08 49.41
CA ILE A 455 28.45 11.87 49.66
C ILE A 455 28.29 10.38 50.00
N GLU A 456 27.74 10.14 51.20
CA GLU A 456 27.57 8.86 51.87
C GLU A 456 26.55 7.93 51.20
N ASP A 457 26.69 6.66 51.57
CA ASP A 457 25.82 5.52 51.29
C ASP A 457 24.34 5.77 51.65
N GLU A 458 23.44 5.34 50.76
CA GLU A 458 22.11 4.87 51.16
C GLU A 458 21.80 3.56 50.44
N VAL A 459 21.83 2.48 51.23
CA VAL A 459 21.28 1.17 50.87
C VAL A 459 19.78 1.21 51.17
N LEU A 460 18.95 1.05 50.13
CA LEU A 460 17.50 0.87 50.29
C LEU A 460 17.06 -0.48 49.72
N GLN A 461 16.42 -1.26 50.60
CA GLN A 461 15.82 -2.56 50.31
C GLN A 461 14.56 -2.44 49.44
N ASP A 462 14.44 -3.41 48.54
CA ASP A 462 13.33 -3.66 47.60
C ASP A 462 11.93 -3.73 48.24
N ARG A 463 11.03 -2.86 47.78
CA ARG A 463 9.65 -3.21 47.35
C ARG A 463 9.23 -2.27 46.22
N LEU A 464 8.82 -2.83 45.07
CA LEU A 464 8.24 -2.04 43.97
C LEU A 464 7.03 -1.25 44.48
N THR A 465 7.03 0.05 44.26
CA THR A 465 5.85 0.89 44.52
C THR A 465 4.77 0.60 43.47
N PRO A 466 3.48 0.92 43.74
CA PRO A 466 2.41 0.78 42.75
C PRO A 466 2.69 1.54 41.43
N ASP A 467 3.42 2.65 41.51
CA ASP A 467 3.81 3.46 40.34
C ASP A 467 4.94 2.79 39.54
N ASP A 468 5.92 2.17 40.21
CA ASP A 468 6.95 1.35 39.54
C ASP A 468 6.34 0.11 38.87
N ALA A 469 5.37 -0.52 39.53
CA ALA A 469 4.63 -1.65 38.97
C ALA A 469 3.79 -1.21 37.75
N ALA A 470 3.11 -0.06 37.84
CA ALA A 470 2.36 0.52 36.74
C ALA A 470 3.28 0.89 35.56
N TYR A 471 4.46 1.45 35.83
CA TYR A 471 5.48 1.75 34.83
C TYR A 471 5.99 0.48 34.15
N CYS A 472 6.32 -0.57 34.90
CA CYS A 472 6.73 -1.86 34.33
C CYS A 472 5.61 -2.50 33.47
N ILE A 473 4.35 -2.39 33.88
CA ILE A 473 3.19 -2.86 33.10
C ILE A 473 3.03 -2.02 31.83
N GLN A 474 3.16 -0.71 31.90
CA GLN A 474 3.05 0.19 30.75
C GLN A 474 4.18 -0.06 29.73
N VAL A 475 5.41 -0.27 30.20
CA VAL A 475 6.55 -0.65 29.36
C VAL A 475 6.34 -2.03 28.72
N ALA A 476 5.83 -3.00 29.48
CA ALA A 476 5.50 -4.32 28.96
C ALA A 476 4.38 -4.27 27.90
N TRP A 477 3.39 -3.40 28.11
CA TRP A 477 2.29 -3.17 27.18
C TRP A 477 2.76 -2.46 25.90
N ARG A 478 3.59 -1.41 26.02
CA ARG A 478 4.20 -0.72 24.87
C ARG A 478 5.05 -1.68 24.04
N ARG A 479 5.92 -2.48 24.68
CA ARG A 479 6.68 -3.55 24.01
C ARG A 479 5.76 -4.59 23.36
N ALA A 480 4.59 -4.90 23.93
CA ALA A 480 3.63 -5.82 23.32
C ALA A 480 2.95 -5.20 22.08
N ALA A 481 2.64 -3.90 22.13
CA ALA A 481 2.05 -3.13 21.03
C ALA A 481 3.06 -2.90 19.88
N GLU A 482 4.30 -2.55 20.18
CA GLU A 482 5.40 -2.43 19.20
C GLU A 482 5.71 -3.78 18.55
N ARG A 483 5.76 -4.88 19.35
CA ARG A 483 5.83 -6.22 18.79
C ARG A 483 4.64 -6.52 17.88
N GLN A 484 3.45 -5.97 18.14
CA GLN A 484 2.28 -6.11 17.27
C GLN A 484 2.39 -5.29 15.99
N ALA A 485 2.93 -4.08 16.06
CA ALA A 485 3.18 -3.22 14.91
C ALA A 485 4.29 -3.78 14.01
N HIS A 486 5.40 -4.25 14.59
CA HIS A 486 6.47 -4.93 13.85
C HIS A 486 5.99 -6.25 13.21
N ARG A 487 5.10 -7.00 13.89
CA ARG A 487 4.43 -8.18 13.33
C ARG A 487 3.60 -7.85 12.08
N ARG A 488 2.81 -6.77 12.11
CA ARG A 488 2.05 -6.30 10.94
C ARG A 488 2.99 -5.97 9.77
N ARG A 489 4.11 -5.28 10.03
CA ARG A 489 5.10 -4.94 9.00
C ARG A 489 5.80 -6.16 8.39
N LEU A 490 6.13 -7.21 9.16
CA LEU A 490 6.82 -8.38 8.59
C LEU A 490 5.92 -9.20 7.64
N ASP A 491 4.64 -9.33 7.96
CA ASP A 491 3.60 -9.96 7.14
C ASP A 491 3.31 -9.18 5.85
N GLU A 492 3.31 -7.84 5.94
CA GLU A 492 3.05 -6.95 4.81
C GLU A 492 4.22 -6.83 3.81
N PHE A 493 5.47 -7.09 4.22
CA PHE A 493 6.66 -6.73 3.42
C PHE A 493 7.58 -7.88 2.96
N SER A 494 7.43 -9.12 3.46
CA SER A 494 8.33 -10.22 3.03
C SER A 494 7.68 -11.61 3.08
N SER A 495 7.98 -12.45 2.08
CA SER A 495 7.48 -13.84 2.02
C SER A 495 7.97 -14.70 3.20
N GLU A 496 9.17 -14.43 3.74
CA GLU A 496 9.63 -15.06 4.98
C GLU A 496 8.83 -14.63 6.22
N GLY A 497 8.37 -13.37 6.26
CA GLY A 497 7.52 -12.84 7.33
C GLY A 497 6.11 -13.40 7.32
N GLN A 498 5.52 -13.57 6.13
CA GLN A 498 4.25 -14.28 5.94
C GLN A 498 4.36 -15.74 6.43
N LEU A 499 5.41 -16.45 6.00
CA LEU A 499 5.65 -17.84 6.43
C LEU A 499 5.90 -17.95 7.95
N TYR A 500 6.53 -16.94 8.56
CA TYR A 500 6.70 -16.84 10.01
C TYR A 500 5.34 -16.71 10.73
N GLU A 501 4.45 -15.83 10.28
CA GLU A 501 3.13 -15.62 10.90
C GLU A 501 2.22 -16.83 10.72
N GLU A 502 2.19 -17.45 9.54
CA GLU A 502 1.45 -18.69 9.27
C GLU A 502 1.82 -19.82 10.25
N ASN A 503 3.10 -19.92 10.60
CA ASN A 503 3.63 -20.98 11.46
C ASN A 503 3.82 -20.55 12.94
N ARG A 504 3.40 -19.33 13.30
CA ARG A 504 3.72 -18.70 14.60
C ARG A 504 3.31 -19.52 15.81
N CYS A 505 2.08 -20.01 15.81
CA CYS A 505 1.50 -20.79 16.92
C CYS A 505 2.24 -22.12 17.17
N SER A 506 3.15 -22.47 16.26
CA SER A 506 3.81 -23.75 16.21
C SER A 506 5.29 -23.69 16.54
N PHE A 507 5.89 -22.50 16.59
CA PHE A 507 7.28 -22.38 17.04
C PHE A 507 7.38 -22.71 18.54
N PRO A 508 8.47 -23.37 18.97
CA PRO A 508 8.69 -23.64 20.38
C PRO A 508 8.68 -22.34 21.18
N LYS A 509 7.85 -22.22 22.23
CA LYS A 509 7.89 -21.08 23.15
C LYS A 509 9.09 -21.24 24.08
N VAL A 510 9.90 -20.20 24.18
CA VAL A 510 11.06 -20.14 25.08
C VAL A 510 10.52 -19.58 26.41
N GLY A 511 10.47 -20.40 27.46
CA GLY A 511 10.12 -19.95 28.82
C GLY A 511 11.31 -19.37 29.57
N ASP A 512 11.13 -19.06 30.85
CA ASP A 512 12.15 -18.36 31.67
C ASP A 512 13.33 -19.25 32.09
N CYS A 513 13.19 -20.58 32.01
CA CYS A 513 14.21 -21.56 32.42
C CYS A 513 14.81 -22.34 31.23
N VAL A 514 15.23 -21.65 30.16
CA VAL A 514 15.65 -22.29 28.91
C VAL A 514 17.16 -22.31 28.73
N THR A 515 17.72 -23.42 28.24
CA THR A 515 19.16 -23.52 27.99
C THR A 515 19.58 -22.64 26.81
N ASN A 516 20.80 -22.08 26.83
CA ASN A 516 21.36 -21.33 25.69
C ASN A 516 21.24 -22.09 24.36
N ARG A 517 21.33 -23.43 24.39
CA ARG A 517 21.15 -24.30 23.23
C ARG A 517 19.77 -24.15 22.57
N GLU A 518 18.71 -24.10 23.38
CA GLU A 518 17.33 -24.02 22.92
C GLU A 518 16.99 -22.61 22.40
N VAL A 519 17.57 -21.57 23.00
CA VAL A 519 17.48 -20.19 22.49
C VAL A 519 18.12 -20.07 21.11
N TRP A 520 19.34 -20.61 20.93
CA TRP A 520 20.03 -20.61 19.64
C TRP A 520 19.29 -21.43 18.58
N ALA A 521 18.81 -22.63 18.91
CA ALA A 521 18.01 -23.43 18.00
C ALA A 521 16.74 -22.69 17.59
N SER A 522 16.04 -22.04 18.53
CA SER A 522 14.84 -21.26 18.23
C SER A 522 15.12 -20.09 17.30
N ARG A 523 16.25 -19.39 17.44
CA ARG A 523 16.63 -18.27 16.55
C ARG A 523 16.93 -18.76 15.13
N LEU A 524 17.58 -19.91 14.98
CA LEU A 524 17.86 -20.49 13.66
C LEU A 524 16.59 -20.98 12.95
N ILE A 525 15.63 -21.53 13.70
CA ILE A 525 14.34 -21.99 13.16
C ILE A 525 13.47 -20.81 12.73
N ARG A 526 13.42 -19.74 13.52
CA ARG A 526 12.54 -18.57 13.30
C ARG A 526 13.07 -17.56 12.27
N GLY A 527 14.23 -17.80 11.67
CA GLY A 527 14.82 -16.90 10.67
C GLY A 527 15.48 -17.69 9.55
N PRO A 528 16.77 -18.04 9.65
CA PRO A 528 17.51 -18.71 8.58
C PRO A 528 16.83 -19.94 7.97
N TYR A 529 16.15 -20.76 8.78
CA TYR A 529 15.43 -21.94 8.30
C TYR A 529 14.16 -21.59 7.49
N LEU A 530 13.52 -20.45 7.75
CA LEU A 530 12.38 -20.00 6.96
C LEU A 530 12.79 -19.63 5.53
N SER A 531 13.95 -19.02 5.33
CA SER A 531 14.50 -18.80 3.99
C SER A 531 14.77 -20.12 3.26
N ILE A 532 15.23 -21.17 3.96
CA ILE A 532 15.39 -22.51 3.39
C ILE A 532 14.03 -23.11 3.03
N ALA A 533 13.04 -22.98 3.91
CA ALA A 533 11.69 -23.50 3.72
C ALA A 533 10.99 -22.84 2.52
N LEU A 534 11.06 -21.51 2.42
CA LEU A 534 10.53 -20.74 1.29
C LEU A 534 11.21 -21.15 -0.02
N GLY A 535 12.54 -21.21 -0.05
CA GLY A 535 13.28 -21.63 -1.25
C GLY A 535 12.92 -23.05 -1.70
N LEU A 536 12.70 -23.98 -0.76
CA LEU A 536 12.24 -25.33 -1.10
C LEU A 536 10.78 -25.37 -1.58
N GLN A 537 9.88 -24.54 -1.05
CA GLN A 537 8.51 -24.43 -1.55
C GLN A 537 8.49 -23.92 -3.01
N MET A 538 9.29 -22.90 -3.29
CA MET A 538 9.49 -22.38 -4.66
C MET A 538 10.10 -23.45 -5.59
N LEU A 539 11.08 -24.21 -5.10
CA LEU A 539 11.68 -25.31 -5.87
C LEU A 539 10.67 -26.42 -6.18
N VAL A 540 9.80 -26.76 -5.23
CA VAL A 540 8.71 -27.74 -5.44
C VAL A 540 7.72 -27.22 -6.48
N ALA A 541 7.31 -25.96 -6.40
CA ALA A 541 6.41 -25.35 -7.37
C ALA A 541 6.97 -25.41 -8.80
N GLU A 542 8.27 -25.14 -8.98
CA GLU A 542 8.90 -25.26 -10.30
C GLU A 542 9.03 -26.71 -10.79
N MET A 543 9.27 -27.66 -9.88
CA MET A 543 9.27 -29.08 -10.21
C MET A 543 7.86 -29.56 -10.61
N GLU A 544 6.80 -29.10 -9.94
CA GLU A 544 5.40 -29.42 -10.28
C GLU A 544 5.00 -28.79 -11.62
N ASN A 545 5.37 -27.52 -11.86
CA ASN A 545 5.18 -26.84 -13.13
C ASN A 545 5.88 -27.57 -14.29
N TYR A 546 7.12 -28.03 -14.07
CA TYR A 546 7.83 -28.86 -15.05
C TYR A 546 7.07 -30.17 -15.35
N LEU A 547 6.55 -30.86 -14.34
CA LEU A 547 5.79 -32.10 -14.52
C LEU A 547 4.49 -31.90 -15.32
N GLU A 548 3.82 -30.75 -15.15
CA GLU A 548 2.61 -30.41 -15.89
C GLU A 548 2.88 -30.19 -17.39
N HIS A 549 4.05 -29.62 -17.72
CA HIS A 549 4.41 -29.23 -19.09
C HIS A 549 5.34 -30.21 -19.81
N ILE A 550 5.85 -31.24 -19.14
CA ILE A 550 6.88 -32.13 -19.68
C ILE A 550 6.46 -32.84 -20.98
N ASP A 551 5.16 -33.12 -21.16
CA ASP A 551 4.64 -33.79 -22.35
C ASP A 551 4.31 -32.85 -23.51
N TYR A 552 4.44 -31.53 -23.35
CA TYR A 552 4.20 -30.56 -24.44
C TYR A 552 5.24 -30.70 -25.57
N ASN A 553 6.40 -31.27 -25.28
CA ASN A 553 7.41 -31.61 -26.27
C ASN A 553 6.94 -32.70 -27.27
N LEU A 554 5.83 -33.40 -26.99
CA LEU A 554 5.19 -34.39 -27.87
C LEU A 554 4.17 -33.76 -28.83
N MET A 555 3.78 -32.49 -28.65
CA MET A 555 2.76 -31.80 -29.44
C MET A 555 3.31 -31.10 -30.71
N ARG A 556 4.57 -31.34 -31.09
CA ARG A 556 5.18 -30.73 -32.29
C ARG A 556 4.75 -31.48 -33.54
N GLU A 557 4.32 -30.72 -34.57
CA GLU A 557 3.71 -31.24 -35.80
C GLU A 557 4.65 -32.12 -36.67
N ASP A 558 5.97 -32.09 -36.44
CA ASP A 558 6.99 -32.72 -37.31
C ASP A 558 7.73 -33.93 -36.69
N LEU A 559 7.17 -34.62 -35.70
CA LEU A 559 7.88 -35.69 -34.98
C LEU A 559 7.71 -37.08 -35.63
N SER A 560 8.83 -37.75 -35.92
CA SER A 560 8.79 -39.15 -36.38
C SER A 560 8.40 -40.12 -35.25
N PRO A 561 7.77 -41.28 -35.55
CA PRO A 561 7.38 -42.26 -34.52
C PRO A 561 8.53 -42.74 -33.63
N LYS A 562 9.74 -42.88 -34.21
CA LYS A 562 10.96 -43.22 -33.47
C LYS A 562 11.34 -42.13 -32.47
N ARG A 563 11.21 -40.86 -32.87
CA ARG A 563 11.52 -39.70 -32.03
C ARG A 563 10.50 -39.54 -30.89
N ILE A 564 9.22 -39.83 -31.16
CA ILE A 564 8.16 -39.86 -30.14
C ILE A 564 8.49 -40.89 -29.05
N ALA A 565 8.89 -42.11 -29.42
CA ALA A 565 9.26 -43.15 -28.47
C ALA A 565 10.50 -42.79 -27.62
N GLU A 566 11.50 -42.12 -28.23
CA GLU A 566 12.67 -41.60 -27.51
C GLU A 566 12.28 -40.52 -26.48
N ILE A 567 11.44 -39.57 -26.88
CA ILE A 567 10.94 -38.49 -26.00
C ILE A 567 10.11 -39.07 -24.85
N GLN A 568 9.18 -39.98 -25.12
CA GLN A 568 8.38 -40.65 -24.08
C GLN A 568 9.25 -41.39 -23.05
N LYS A 569 10.33 -42.05 -23.50
CA LYS A 569 11.28 -42.72 -22.61
C LYS A 569 12.06 -41.74 -21.74
N SER A 570 12.45 -40.58 -22.28
CA SER A 570 13.09 -39.50 -21.53
C SER A 570 12.11 -38.89 -20.51
N ASN A 571 10.92 -38.47 -20.95
CA ASN A 571 9.89 -37.89 -20.09
C ASN A 571 9.53 -38.83 -18.93
N LYS A 572 9.42 -40.14 -19.17
CA LYS A 572 9.15 -41.13 -18.10
C LYS A 572 10.28 -41.18 -17.06
N ARG A 573 11.54 -41.08 -17.50
CA ARG A 573 12.70 -41.05 -16.59
C ARG A 573 12.70 -39.76 -15.77
N ASP A 574 12.50 -38.62 -16.43
CA ASP A 574 12.56 -37.30 -15.81
C ASP A 574 11.38 -37.10 -14.85
N LYS A 575 10.17 -37.58 -15.19
CA LYS A 575 9.02 -37.66 -14.26
C LYS A 575 9.36 -38.43 -12.99
N GLY A 576 9.97 -39.61 -13.12
CA GLY A 576 10.37 -40.43 -11.98
C GLY A 576 11.39 -39.74 -11.08
N PHE A 577 12.39 -39.10 -11.68
CA PHE A 577 13.42 -38.33 -10.97
C PHE A 577 12.84 -37.12 -10.22
N ILE A 578 11.99 -36.33 -10.88
CA ILE A 578 11.39 -35.13 -10.29
C ILE A 578 10.42 -35.50 -9.16
N MET A 579 9.62 -36.55 -9.32
CA MET A 579 8.74 -37.05 -8.27
C MET A 579 9.52 -37.51 -7.02
N ASP A 580 10.69 -38.13 -7.20
CA ASP A 580 11.60 -38.50 -6.09
C ASP A 580 12.19 -37.25 -5.39
N CYS A 581 12.54 -36.21 -6.16
CA CYS A 581 13.01 -34.95 -5.60
C CYS A 581 11.92 -34.21 -4.81
N ILE A 582 10.69 -34.17 -5.33
CA ILE A 582 9.52 -33.60 -4.63
C ILE A 582 9.25 -34.36 -3.32
N ALA A 583 9.29 -35.70 -3.35
CA ALA A 583 9.10 -36.51 -2.14
C ALA A 583 10.15 -36.17 -1.06
N LYS A 584 11.44 -36.09 -1.44
CA LYS A 584 12.53 -35.70 -0.54
C LYS A 584 12.42 -34.26 -0.05
N ALA A 585 11.93 -33.34 -0.87
CA ALA A 585 11.65 -31.96 -0.47
C ALA A 585 10.54 -31.92 0.58
N HIS A 586 9.48 -32.72 0.42
CA HIS A 586 8.40 -32.84 1.40
C HIS A 586 8.80 -33.55 2.70
N GLU A 587 9.79 -34.44 2.68
CA GLU A 587 10.40 -34.95 3.92
C GLU A 587 11.12 -33.84 4.72
N CYS A 588 11.66 -32.84 4.02
CA CYS A 588 12.22 -31.64 4.65
C CYS A 588 11.14 -30.60 5.02
N LEU A 589 9.95 -30.66 4.39
CA LEU A 589 8.82 -29.72 4.51
C LEU A 589 7.45 -30.44 4.58
N PRO A 590 6.93 -30.76 5.77
CA PRO A 590 5.63 -31.38 5.88
C PRO A 590 4.48 -30.41 5.54
N ARG A 591 3.71 -30.70 4.47
CA ARG A 591 2.63 -29.86 3.88
C ARG A 591 1.52 -29.35 4.81
N SER A 592 1.30 -29.96 5.98
CA SER A 592 0.14 -29.66 6.84
C SER A 592 0.48 -29.56 8.32
N LYS A 593 1.78 -29.55 8.65
CA LYS A 593 2.24 -29.38 10.02
C LYS A 593 3.42 -28.42 10.02
N PRO A 594 3.48 -27.46 10.94
CA PRO A 594 4.73 -26.78 11.24
C PRO A 594 5.82 -27.82 11.44
N ALA A 595 7.04 -27.56 10.95
CA ALA A 595 8.18 -28.50 10.97
C ALA A 595 8.21 -29.32 12.27
N LYS A 596 7.59 -30.51 12.27
CA LYS A 596 7.26 -31.24 13.51
C LYS A 596 8.47 -31.93 14.12
N LEU A 597 9.68 -31.53 13.72
CA LEU A 597 10.91 -32.27 13.90
C LEU A 597 12.15 -31.39 14.00
N ILE A 598 11.99 -30.13 14.43
CA ILE A 598 13.07 -29.48 15.18
C ILE A 598 12.53 -29.18 16.56
N LYS A 599 12.57 -30.18 17.44
CA LYS A 599 12.57 -29.87 18.87
C LYS A 599 13.78 -28.94 19.11
N SER A 600 13.58 -27.80 19.74
CA SER A 600 14.61 -26.79 20.04
C SER A 600 15.84 -27.38 20.75
N ASN A 601 15.70 -28.55 21.36
CA ASN A 601 16.78 -29.28 22.01
C ASN A 601 17.76 -29.98 21.04
N ASN A 602 17.55 -29.98 19.71
CA ASN A 602 18.46 -30.61 18.75
C ASN A 602 18.90 -29.71 17.58
N ILE A 603 19.76 -28.73 17.87
CA ILE A 603 20.45 -27.88 16.87
C ILE A 603 21.17 -28.68 15.77
N GLY A 604 21.58 -29.93 16.05
CA GLY A 604 22.19 -30.83 15.07
C GLY A 604 21.21 -31.28 13.97
N ALA A 605 19.92 -31.45 14.32
CA ALA A 605 18.88 -31.79 13.35
C ALA A 605 18.63 -30.64 12.36
N VAL A 606 18.64 -29.38 12.82
CA VAL A 606 18.52 -28.17 11.97
C VAL A 606 19.61 -28.14 10.90
N ARG A 607 20.85 -28.43 11.33
CA ARG A 607 22.01 -28.50 10.44
C ARG A 607 21.86 -29.61 9.39
N ILE A 608 21.38 -30.78 9.79
CA ILE A 608 21.19 -31.93 8.88
C ILE A 608 20.12 -31.59 7.85
N GLN A 609 18.98 -31.02 8.26
CA GLN A 609 17.92 -30.63 7.35
C GLN A 609 18.36 -29.52 6.38
N ALA A 610 19.09 -28.51 6.85
CA ALA A 610 19.66 -27.47 5.98
C ALA A 610 20.61 -28.06 4.92
N LYS A 611 21.39 -29.09 5.28
CA LYS A 611 22.24 -29.82 4.33
C LYS A 611 21.42 -30.65 3.33
N ASN A 612 20.38 -31.34 3.79
CA ASN A 612 19.51 -32.13 2.92
C ASN A 612 18.78 -31.24 1.90
N ALA A 613 18.26 -30.09 2.34
CA ALA A 613 17.65 -29.08 1.48
C ALA A 613 18.60 -28.62 0.36
N TRP A 614 19.85 -28.31 0.72
CA TRP A 614 20.87 -27.92 -0.24
C TRP A 614 21.20 -29.05 -1.24
N ASN A 615 21.28 -30.29 -0.76
CA ASN A 615 21.55 -31.44 -1.63
C ASN A 615 20.43 -31.69 -2.65
N ILE A 616 19.16 -31.44 -2.28
CA ILE A 616 18.02 -31.56 -3.21
C ILE A 616 18.14 -30.49 -4.30
N LEU A 617 18.38 -29.23 -3.93
CA LEU A 617 18.60 -28.15 -4.89
C LEU A 617 19.73 -28.48 -5.88
N MET A 618 20.87 -28.94 -5.38
CA MET A 618 22.01 -29.29 -6.24
C MET A 618 21.69 -30.46 -7.18
N LYS A 619 20.99 -31.50 -6.70
CA LYS A 619 20.55 -32.61 -7.57
C LYS A 619 19.66 -32.13 -8.72
N VAL A 620 18.71 -31.23 -8.45
CA VAL A 620 17.83 -30.66 -9.48
C VAL A 620 18.66 -29.79 -10.45
N LYS A 621 19.52 -28.92 -9.92
CA LYS A 621 20.40 -28.03 -10.70
C LYS A 621 21.31 -28.82 -11.65
N ASP A 622 21.97 -29.86 -11.15
CA ASP A 622 22.93 -30.67 -11.91
C ASP A 622 22.24 -31.54 -12.97
N SER A 623 20.98 -31.91 -12.75
CA SER A 623 20.20 -32.70 -13.72
C SER A 623 19.78 -31.92 -14.97
N LYS A 624 19.80 -30.58 -14.92
CA LYS A 624 19.34 -29.66 -16.00
C LYS A 624 17.92 -29.93 -16.52
N THR A 625 17.10 -30.64 -15.74
CA THR A 625 15.71 -31.00 -16.11
C THR A 625 14.79 -29.79 -16.00
N VAL A 626 14.91 -29.02 -14.91
CA VAL A 626 14.23 -27.73 -14.73
C VAL A 626 15.10 -26.61 -15.31
N SER A 627 14.58 -25.85 -16.26
CA SER A 627 15.32 -24.78 -16.92
C SER A 627 15.63 -23.64 -15.94
N PRO A 628 16.89 -23.15 -15.85
CA PRO A 628 17.23 -22.07 -14.93
C PRO A 628 16.67 -20.73 -15.44
N ARG A 629 15.43 -20.42 -15.08
CA ARG A 629 14.85 -19.06 -15.15
C ARG A 629 15.42 -18.20 -14.01
N ASP A 630 15.14 -16.90 -14.01
CA ASP A 630 15.60 -15.99 -12.95
C ASP A 630 15.10 -16.41 -11.56
N ASP A 631 13.96 -17.10 -11.49
CA ASP A 631 13.41 -17.69 -10.27
C ASP A 631 14.34 -18.75 -9.62
N PHE A 632 15.12 -19.48 -10.43
CA PHE A 632 16.06 -20.49 -9.92
C PHE A 632 17.25 -19.85 -9.18
N LYS A 633 17.70 -18.66 -9.61
CA LYS A 633 18.75 -17.90 -8.90
C LYS A 633 18.25 -17.39 -7.56
N MET A 634 16.98 -17.00 -7.48
CA MET A 634 16.34 -16.58 -6.23
C MET A 634 16.21 -17.76 -5.26
N ILE A 635 15.73 -18.91 -5.73
CA ILE A 635 15.68 -20.18 -4.97
C ILE A 635 17.05 -20.54 -4.40
N GLU A 636 18.09 -20.52 -5.24
CA GLU A 636 19.46 -20.83 -4.82
C GLU A 636 19.96 -19.84 -3.76
N THR A 637 19.66 -18.55 -3.93
CA THR A 637 20.07 -17.51 -2.98
C THR A 637 19.42 -17.71 -1.61
N LEU A 638 18.13 -18.00 -1.57
CA LEU A 638 17.37 -18.24 -0.34
C LEU A 638 17.89 -19.47 0.42
N ILE A 639 18.02 -20.62 -0.26
CA ILE A 639 18.50 -21.86 0.37
C ILE A 639 19.96 -21.72 0.80
N ARG A 640 20.83 -21.11 -0.02
CA ARG A 640 22.25 -20.87 0.31
C ARG A 640 22.41 -19.98 1.54
N ARG A 641 21.75 -18.82 1.54
CA ARG A 641 21.82 -17.85 2.65
C ARG A 641 21.35 -18.47 3.95
N GLY A 642 20.20 -19.16 3.92
CA GLY A 642 19.68 -19.86 5.08
C GLY A 642 20.62 -20.95 5.58
N ARG A 643 21.15 -21.79 4.69
CA ARG A 643 22.11 -22.86 5.02
C ARG A 643 23.37 -22.31 5.69
N ASP A 644 23.97 -21.28 5.10
CA ASP A 644 25.24 -20.73 5.59
C ASP A 644 25.07 -20.06 6.96
N LEU A 645 23.93 -19.41 7.20
CA LEU A 645 23.58 -18.87 8.52
C LEU A 645 23.34 -19.98 9.56
N VAL A 646 22.68 -21.08 9.19
CA VAL A 646 22.51 -22.26 10.06
C VAL A 646 23.86 -22.90 10.40
N LEU A 647 24.77 -23.03 9.42
CA LEU A 647 26.11 -23.59 9.64
C LEU A 647 26.96 -22.68 10.54
N LYS A 648 26.98 -21.37 10.27
CA LYS A 648 27.67 -20.38 11.13
C LYS A 648 27.12 -20.39 12.55
N GLY A 649 25.80 -20.41 12.72
CA GLY A 649 25.17 -20.49 14.04
C GLY A 649 25.52 -21.77 14.79
N TYR A 650 25.61 -22.90 14.08
CA TYR A 650 26.04 -24.17 14.66
C TYR A 650 27.52 -24.15 15.10
N ASP A 651 28.41 -23.54 14.31
CA ASP A 651 29.83 -23.44 14.65
C ASP A 651 30.08 -22.52 15.85
N ILE A 652 29.34 -21.41 15.94
CA ILE A 652 29.34 -20.52 17.12
C ILE A 652 28.90 -21.29 18.37
N PHE A 653 27.81 -22.06 18.27
CA PHE A 653 27.33 -22.92 19.36
C PHE A 653 28.35 -23.99 19.77
N LYS A 654 29.07 -24.60 18.83
CA LYS A 654 30.11 -25.60 19.15
C LYS A 654 31.29 -24.96 19.90
N ARG A 655 31.68 -23.73 19.53
CA ARG A 655 32.75 -22.97 20.19
C ARG A 655 32.36 -22.51 21.60
N SER A 656 31.10 -22.18 21.84
CA SER A 656 30.60 -21.77 23.17
C SER A 656 30.40 -22.93 24.15
N ARG A 657 30.62 -24.18 23.73
CA ARG A 657 30.56 -25.38 24.58
C ARG A 657 31.93 -25.80 25.13
N HIS A 658 33.00 -25.17 24.64
CA HIS A 658 34.39 -25.41 25.04
C HIS A 658 35.00 -24.23 25.84
N LYS A 659 34.19 -23.22 26.15
CA LYS A 659 34.42 -22.17 27.14
C LYS A 659 33.36 -22.33 28.21
#